data_AF-A0AAF0IFL2-F1
#
_entry.id   AF-A0AAF0IFL2-F1
#
_cell.length_a   1.000
_cell.length_b   1.000
_cell.length_c   1.000
_cell.angle_alpha   90.00
_cell.angle_beta   90.00
_cell.angle_gamma   90.00
#
_symmetry.space_group_name_H-M   'P 1'
#
loop_
_entity.id
_entity.type
_entity.pdbx_description
1 polymer ?
#
loop_
_entity_poly.entity_id
_entity_poly.type
_entity_poly.pdbx_seq_one_letter_code
_entity_poly.pdbx_strand_id
1 'polypeptide(L)'
;MLCLSPTAFPIIPSHQFYSDNDLVIGLSRYPTTPGHTVVILNQHADLFSLPVDKFVSILGKVSKAASALCQFYYVKRCALVTEGGRSLFILPLHGLSEDWKPVTSDVVEFHETFPGYISSRNGPMLSPEKLGDICAKIQAVSGLSKPFNYRFDGAADDANLFARIVRGELQQWRVWEDEHHVAFLTPFANTPGFTVLVPREHLSSDIFSIKGESFSRLMTAARTVGTILKRAFEIAQCGMIFEGFEIDYAHVKLIPIQQTGLANGDLTDDSSIVEVAPFHKTYQGYVSSLGGPLFTDFAFLTSAARDIHKRLPTDLVHISRSCASSERRLSSVLSEPLDESVFLLQDFLFHTSVMFLQKNLGYKFCFVPATSDAISSPMDLGFGSKLVPFSFPGQQIRPADSIQFSLEYYLRTKDDLPGVYYFNTSFHGEAPDAMHLDPFYHMECGLRGPLSLGISIAERYITTLISTLLSRHKNQVEKITGKVDHLAALLEYYHSHGDKFPQITVTDALTLSTMDNTCWKNVAPEHNRKQRTLTRAGELKLIEHFGGAVWLTERDHLIVPFYHAFADGSHAKARCADLLFGTGEVVRMSGRHVSREDVRAALEEHELPAESYAWYMEIRDSAAILTTGWSMDMEHFLAWVFRTR
;
A
#
# COMPACT_ATOMS: atom_id res chain seq x y z
N MET A 1 -4.62 -5.27 25.48
CA MET A 1 -3.40 -5.13 24.67
C MET A 1 -3.38 -6.36 23.77
N LEU A 2 -3.78 -6.21 22.51
CA LEU A 2 -3.87 -7.31 21.54
C LEU A 2 -2.45 -7.60 21.03
N CYS A 3 -1.85 -8.70 21.47
CA CYS A 3 -0.66 -9.27 20.83
C CYS A 3 -1.08 -9.76 19.44
N LEU A 4 -0.98 -8.89 18.44
CA LEU A 4 -1.20 -9.23 17.04
C LEU A 4 0.15 -9.54 16.41
N SER A 5 0.28 -10.76 15.88
CA SER A 5 1.40 -11.22 15.08
C SER A 5 1.73 -10.20 13.95
N PRO A 6 3.01 -9.89 13.69
CA PRO A 6 3.43 -9.07 12.56
C PRO A 6 3.09 -9.64 11.17
N THR A 7 2.62 -10.90 11.10
CA THR A 7 2.26 -11.56 9.83
C THR A 7 0.76 -11.52 9.49
N ALA A 8 -0.09 -10.95 10.35
CA ALA A 8 -1.54 -11.00 10.20
C ALA A 8 -2.22 -9.70 9.72
N PHE A 9 -1.46 -8.67 9.33
CA PHE A 9 -2.00 -7.51 8.63
C PHE A 9 -1.77 -7.67 7.12
N PRO A 10 -2.78 -7.52 6.25
CA PRO A 10 -2.57 -7.46 4.82
C PRO A 10 -1.70 -6.24 4.51
N ILE A 11 -0.38 -6.45 4.37
CA ILE A 11 0.55 -5.43 3.90
C ILE A 11 0.20 -5.21 2.43
N ILE A 12 -0.60 -4.19 2.13
CA ILE A 12 -0.88 -3.76 0.76
C ILE A 12 0.47 -3.66 0.04
N PRO A 13 0.66 -4.37 -1.10
CA PRO A 13 1.95 -4.37 -1.76
C PRO A 13 2.30 -2.92 -2.11
N SER A 14 3.44 -2.41 -1.65
CA SER A 14 3.90 -1.05 -1.99
C SER A 14 4.40 -0.98 -3.43
N HIS A 15 4.74 -2.13 -4.03
CA HIS A 15 5.29 -2.25 -5.39
C HIS A 15 4.33 -3.06 -6.27
N GLN A 16 3.18 -2.46 -6.55
CA GLN A 16 2.09 -3.09 -7.30
C GLN A 16 2.41 -3.13 -8.78
N PHE A 17 2.05 -4.25 -9.42
CA PHE A 17 2.07 -4.36 -10.88
C PHE A 17 0.72 -4.78 -11.45
N TYR A 18 -0.27 -5.09 -10.61
CA TYR A 18 -1.64 -5.35 -11.02
C TYR A 18 -2.61 -5.01 -9.90
N SER A 19 -3.76 -4.43 -10.24
CA SER A 19 -4.85 -4.15 -9.31
C SER A 19 -6.17 -4.12 -10.06
N ASP A 20 -7.20 -4.76 -9.50
CA ASP A 20 -8.58 -4.66 -9.95
C ASP A 20 -9.56 -4.73 -8.76
N ASN A 21 -10.86 -4.87 -9.01
CA ASN A 21 -11.87 -4.90 -7.94
C ASN A 21 -11.76 -6.12 -7.01
N ASP A 22 -11.18 -7.23 -7.47
CA ASP A 22 -11.11 -8.48 -6.71
C ASP A 22 -9.80 -8.59 -5.92
N LEU A 23 -8.69 -8.10 -6.46
CA LEU A 23 -7.36 -8.28 -5.88
C LEU A 23 -6.31 -7.24 -6.30
N VAL A 24 -5.26 -7.14 -5.48
CA VAL A 24 -4.02 -6.39 -5.74
C VAL A 24 -2.84 -7.36 -5.77
N ILE A 25 -1.91 -7.18 -6.71
CA ILE A 25 -0.69 -7.98 -6.83
C ILE A 25 0.53 -7.07 -6.86
N GLY A 26 1.52 -7.36 -6.03
CA GLY A 26 2.80 -6.66 -6.06
C GLY A 26 3.94 -7.43 -5.43
N LEU A 27 5.16 -6.92 -5.59
CA LEU A 27 6.36 -7.55 -5.06
C LEU A 27 6.44 -7.41 -3.53
N SER A 28 6.81 -8.49 -2.86
CA SER A 28 7.01 -8.51 -1.41
C SER A 28 8.26 -7.75 -1.00
N ARG A 29 8.17 -7.01 0.12
CA ARG A 29 9.34 -6.46 0.81
C ARG A 29 10.01 -7.47 1.75
N TYR A 30 9.42 -8.65 1.92
CA TYR A 30 9.95 -9.74 2.74
C TYR A 30 10.13 -11.00 1.87
N PRO A 31 10.94 -10.94 0.80
CA PRO A 31 11.06 -12.04 -0.13
C PRO A 31 11.83 -13.22 0.51
N THR A 32 11.37 -14.43 0.22
CA THR A 32 12.12 -15.68 0.44
C THR A 32 12.87 -16.14 -0.81
N THR A 33 12.51 -15.59 -1.97
CA THR A 33 13.11 -15.86 -3.28
C THR A 33 13.00 -14.63 -4.19
N PRO A 34 13.86 -14.44 -5.21
CA PRO A 34 13.71 -13.31 -6.12
C PRO A 34 12.34 -13.32 -6.80
N GLY A 35 11.61 -12.22 -6.70
CA GLY A 35 10.27 -12.09 -7.27
C GLY A 35 9.13 -12.64 -6.42
N HIS A 36 9.38 -12.99 -5.15
CA HIS A 36 8.32 -13.29 -4.19
C HIS A 36 7.26 -12.19 -4.26
N THR A 37 6.04 -12.59 -4.62
CA THR A 37 4.92 -11.69 -4.92
C THR A 37 3.79 -11.95 -3.94
N VAL A 38 3.19 -10.87 -3.43
CA VAL A 38 2.01 -10.91 -2.56
C VAL A 38 0.78 -10.55 -3.40
N VAL A 39 -0.26 -11.36 -3.27
CA VAL A 39 -1.60 -11.13 -3.78
C VAL A 39 -2.50 -10.88 -2.59
N ILE A 40 -3.28 -9.80 -2.62
CA ILE A 40 -4.23 -9.45 -1.57
C ILE A 40 -5.63 -9.32 -2.15
N LEU A 41 -6.60 -9.99 -1.53
CA LEU A 41 -8.01 -9.88 -1.90
C LEU A 41 -8.61 -8.57 -1.35
N ASN A 42 -9.26 -7.81 -2.23
CA ASN A 42 -9.86 -6.52 -1.88
C ASN A 42 -11.13 -6.69 -1.04
N GLN A 43 -11.88 -7.76 -1.27
CA GLN A 43 -13.04 -8.14 -0.46
C GLN A 43 -12.66 -8.59 0.96
N HIS A 44 -13.58 -8.40 1.91
CA HIS A 44 -13.41 -8.78 3.31
C HIS A 44 -13.54 -10.29 3.59
N ALA A 45 -13.86 -11.11 2.59
CA ALA A 45 -14.02 -12.55 2.72
C ALA A 45 -12.71 -13.33 2.46
N ASP A 46 -12.50 -14.38 3.24
CA ASP A 46 -11.43 -15.38 3.04
C ASP A 46 -11.58 -16.11 1.70
N LEU A 47 -10.45 -16.54 1.11
CA LEU A 47 -10.39 -17.17 -0.21
C LEU A 47 -11.38 -18.34 -0.36
N PHE A 48 -11.39 -19.28 0.59
CA PHE A 48 -12.27 -20.46 0.54
C PHE A 48 -13.75 -20.15 0.84
N SER A 49 -14.06 -18.96 1.33
CA SER A 49 -15.43 -18.52 1.60
C SER A 49 -16.08 -17.84 0.40
N LEU A 50 -15.32 -17.56 -0.67
CA LEU A 50 -15.82 -16.93 -1.89
C LEU A 50 -16.75 -17.84 -2.69
N PRO A 51 -17.68 -17.28 -3.48
CA PRO A 51 -18.38 -18.03 -4.53
C PRO A 51 -17.42 -18.77 -5.47
N VAL A 52 -17.84 -19.91 -6.03
CA VAL A 52 -16.99 -20.80 -6.85
C VAL A 52 -16.43 -20.07 -8.07
N ASP A 53 -17.29 -19.33 -8.78
CA ASP A 53 -16.93 -18.52 -9.94
C ASP A 53 -15.87 -17.46 -9.60
N LYS A 54 -16.03 -16.78 -8.45
CA LYS A 54 -15.04 -15.80 -7.95
C LYS A 54 -13.73 -16.45 -7.57
N PHE A 55 -13.75 -17.58 -6.86
CA PHE A 55 -12.57 -18.35 -6.49
C PHE A 55 -11.75 -18.75 -7.73
N VAL A 56 -12.42 -19.33 -8.73
CA VAL A 56 -11.80 -19.75 -10.00
C VAL A 56 -11.27 -18.53 -10.76
N SER A 57 -12.04 -17.45 -10.83
CA SER A 57 -11.60 -16.21 -11.50
C SER A 57 -10.36 -15.61 -10.86
N ILE A 58 -10.27 -15.57 -9.53
CA ILE A 58 -9.11 -15.04 -8.79
C ILE A 58 -7.87 -15.90 -9.09
N LEU A 59 -7.97 -17.22 -8.97
CA LEU A 59 -6.84 -18.11 -9.24
C LEU A 59 -6.43 -18.09 -10.72
N GLY A 60 -7.36 -17.83 -11.64
CA GLY A 60 -7.05 -17.56 -13.05
C GLY A 60 -6.22 -16.29 -13.25
N LYS A 61 -6.51 -15.20 -12.52
CA LYS A 61 -5.70 -13.97 -12.53
C LYS A 61 -4.31 -14.21 -11.92
N VAL A 62 -4.24 -14.95 -10.82
CA VAL A 62 -2.97 -15.36 -10.18
C VAL A 62 -2.10 -16.20 -11.11
N SER A 63 -2.68 -17.15 -11.86
CA SER A 63 -1.97 -17.96 -12.87
C SER A 63 -1.34 -17.09 -13.97
N LYS A 64 -2.07 -16.10 -14.46
CA LYS A 64 -1.55 -15.16 -15.47
C LYS A 64 -0.46 -14.24 -14.91
N ALA A 65 -0.57 -13.80 -13.67
CA ALA A 65 0.50 -13.05 -12.99
C ALA A 65 1.75 -13.91 -12.79
N ALA A 66 1.59 -15.18 -12.40
CA ALA A 66 2.68 -16.16 -12.32
C ALA A 66 3.38 -16.34 -13.68
N SER A 67 2.63 -16.36 -14.78
CA SER A 67 3.18 -16.43 -16.13
C SER A 67 4.06 -15.22 -16.48
N ALA A 68 3.63 -14.00 -16.10
CA ALA A 68 4.42 -12.78 -16.30
C ALA A 68 5.70 -12.77 -15.44
N LEU A 69 5.62 -13.27 -14.20
CA LEU A 69 6.78 -13.43 -13.32
C LEU A 69 7.79 -14.43 -13.90
N CYS A 70 7.33 -15.55 -14.47
CA CYS A 70 8.19 -16.51 -15.14
C CYS A 70 8.99 -15.88 -16.28
N GLN A 71 8.32 -15.07 -17.11
CA GLN A 71 8.96 -14.35 -18.22
C GLN A 71 9.95 -13.28 -17.75
N PHE A 72 9.65 -12.57 -16.66
CA PHE A 72 10.52 -11.51 -16.15
C PHE A 72 11.78 -12.06 -15.47
N TYR A 73 11.61 -13.08 -14.63
CA TYR A 73 12.69 -13.68 -13.86
C TYR A 73 13.41 -14.83 -14.57
N TYR A 74 12.99 -15.16 -15.81
CA TYR A 74 13.51 -16.30 -16.57
C TYR A 74 13.45 -17.62 -15.79
N VAL A 75 12.39 -17.81 -15.02
CA VAL A 75 12.11 -19.08 -14.32
C VAL A 75 11.07 -19.89 -15.09
N LYS A 76 11.10 -21.20 -14.90
CA LYS A 76 10.19 -22.11 -15.61
C LYS A 76 8.76 -22.07 -15.07
N ARG A 77 8.61 -21.96 -13.76
CA ARG A 77 7.32 -21.95 -13.08
C ARG A 77 7.40 -21.23 -11.74
N CYS A 78 6.23 -20.95 -11.18
CA CYS A 78 6.06 -20.40 -9.84
C CYS A 78 5.27 -21.38 -8.97
N ALA A 79 5.56 -21.38 -7.66
CA ALA A 79 4.70 -21.98 -6.66
C ALA A 79 3.63 -20.99 -6.18
N LEU A 80 2.56 -21.53 -5.59
CA LEU A 80 1.53 -20.77 -4.88
C LEU A 80 1.49 -21.22 -3.43
N VAL A 81 1.39 -20.29 -2.49
CA VAL A 81 1.11 -20.58 -1.07
C VAL A 81 0.04 -19.63 -0.56
N THR A 82 -0.96 -20.14 0.14
CA THR A 82 -1.95 -19.31 0.85
C THR A 82 -2.43 -20.02 2.10
N GLU A 83 -2.62 -19.28 3.17
CA GLU A 83 -3.25 -19.77 4.41
C GLU A 83 -4.78 -19.78 4.31
N GLY A 84 -5.34 -19.50 3.12
CA GLY A 84 -6.78 -19.50 2.88
C GLY A 84 -7.51 -18.24 3.33
N GLY A 85 -6.80 -17.30 3.96
CA GLY A 85 -7.28 -15.96 4.28
C GLY A 85 -7.34 -15.04 3.06
N ARG A 86 -6.95 -13.77 3.24
CA ARG A 86 -6.98 -12.73 2.20
C ARG A 86 -5.69 -12.59 1.40
N SER A 87 -4.62 -13.29 1.79
CA SER A 87 -3.31 -13.22 1.15
C SER A 87 -2.96 -14.52 0.43
N LEU A 88 -2.30 -14.39 -0.72
CA LEU A 88 -1.65 -15.47 -1.44
C LEU A 88 -0.25 -15.03 -1.83
N PHE A 89 0.66 -15.98 -1.95
CA PHE A 89 2.05 -15.75 -2.30
C PHE A 89 2.39 -16.51 -3.58
N ILE A 90 2.91 -15.80 -4.58
CA ILE A 90 3.46 -16.40 -5.79
C ILE A 90 4.99 -16.40 -5.66
N LEU A 91 5.60 -17.59 -5.75
CA LEU A 91 7.02 -17.80 -5.50
C LEU A 91 7.72 -18.32 -6.76
N PRO A 92 8.44 -17.49 -7.50
CA PRO A 92 9.28 -17.94 -8.63
C PRO A 92 10.27 -19.02 -8.19
N LEU A 93 10.30 -20.17 -8.88
CA LEU A 93 11.18 -21.28 -8.54
C LEU A 93 12.47 -21.22 -9.37
N HIS A 94 13.52 -20.67 -8.78
CA HIS A 94 14.82 -20.45 -9.43
C HIS A 94 15.73 -21.68 -9.36
N GLY A 95 16.63 -21.83 -10.34
CA GLY A 95 17.69 -22.85 -10.32
C GLY A 95 17.24 -24.28 -10.69
N LEU A 96 16.08 -24.42 -11.35
CA LEU A 96 15.57 -25.71 -11.82
C LEU A 96 16.32 -26.20 -13.07
N SER A 97 16.46 -27.53 -13.22
CA SER A 97 17.07 -28.15 -14.41
C SER A 97 16.19 -28.04 -15.67
N GLU A 98 16.77 -28.29 -16.85
CA GLU A 98 16.04 -28.34 -18.12
C GLU A 98 15.00 -29.45 -18.18
N ASP A 99 15.34 -30.64 -17.68
CA ASP A 99 14.36 -31.72 -17.50
C ASP A 99 13.75 -31.65 -16.11
N TRP A 100 12.50 -32.09 -15.98
CA TRP A 100 11.90 -32.27 -14.66
C TRP A 100 12.66 -33.35 -13.89
N LYS A 101 13.07 -33.01 -12.67
CA LYS A 101 13.66 -33.95 -11.71
C LYS A 101 13.09 -33.61 -10.33
N PRO A 102 12.86 -34.62 -9.47
CA PRO A 102 12.43 -34.35 -8.12
C PRO A 102 13.43 -33.45 -7.39
N VAL A 103 12.94 -32.43 -6.70
CA VAL A 103 13.74 -31.60 -5.80
C VAL A 103 13.05 -31.64 -4.44
N THR A 104 13.62 -32.42 -3.51
CA THR A 104 13.04 -32.67 -2.19
C THR A 104 13.91 -32.06 -1.08
N SER A 105 13.29 -31.69 0.03
CA SER A 105 13.99 -31.32 1.25
C SER A 105 14.04 -32.51 2.22
N ASP A 106 15.20 -32.75 2.84
CA ASP A 106 15.37 -33.77 3.90
C ASP A 106 14.85 -33.28 5.26
N VAL A 107 14.46 -32.00 5.37
CA VAL A 107 13.94 -31.43 6.61
C VAL A 107 12.50 -31.88 6.80
N VAL A 108 12.29 -32.68 7.84
CA VAL A 108 10.97 -33.14 8.27
C VAL A 108 10.45 -32.22 9.37
N GLU A 109 9.18 -31.83 9.29
CA GLU A 109 8.51 -31.06 10.34
C GLU A 109 7.11 -31.58 10.62
N PHE A 110 6.65 -31.43 11.86
CA PHE A 110 5.30 -31.83 12.24
C PHE A 110 4.74 -30.89 13.29
N HIS A 111 3.55 -30.38 13.02
CA HIS A 111 2.82 -29.51 13.91
C HIS A 111 1.40 -30.05 14.08
N GLU A 112 1.04 -30.44 15.31
CA GLU A 112 -0.33 -30.90 15.61
C GLU A 112 -1.33 -29.72 15.53
N THR A 113 -0.86 -28.48 15.77
CA THR A 113 -1.63 -27.24 15.68
C THR A 113 -0.89 -26.20 14.84
N PHE A 114 -1.61 -25.20 14.31
CA PHE A 114 -1.06 -24.22 13.38
C PHE A 114 0.08 -23.39 14.02
N PRO A 115 1.33 -23.47 13.51
CA PRO A 115 2.49 -22.80 14.11
C PRO A 115 2.60 -21.32 13.71
N GLY A 116 1.62 -20.77 12.98
CA GLY A 116 1.68 -19.41 12.43
C GLY A 116 2.13 -19.32 10.97
N TYR A 117 2.39 -20.46 10.32
CA TYR A 117 2.67 -20.57 8.88
C TYR A 117 2.28 -21.96 8.37
N ILE A 118 2.22 -22.12 7.04
CA ILE A 118 2.13 -23.42 6.38
C ILE A 118 3.40 -23.67 5.55
N SER A 119 3.75 -24.94 5.37
CA SER A 119 4.83 -25.34 4.47
C SER A 119 4.48 -26.60 3.69
N SER A 120 5.23 -26.81 2.61
CA SER A 120 5.13 -28.01 1.79
C SER A 120 6.07 -29.14 2.20
N ARG A 121 6.85 -28.97 3.29
CA ARG A 121 7.79 -29.97 3.80
C ARG A 121 7.05 -31.23 4.24
N ASN A 122 7.73 -32.36 4.16
CA ASN A 122 7.20 -33.63 4.62
C ASN A 122 7.18 -33.70 6.14
N GLY A 123 6.18 -34.39 6.68
CA GLY A 123 6.14 -34.83 8.07
C GLY A 123 6.62 -36.27 8.26
N PRO A 124 6.74 -36.72 9.52
CA PRO A 124 6.98 -38.13 9.81
C PRO A 124 5.82 -38.97 9.28
N MET A 125 6.11 -40.20 8.90
CA MET A 125 5.08 -41.12 8.42
C MET A 125 4.05 -41.39 9.52
N LEU A 126 2.79 -41.06 9.25
CA LEU A 126 1.68 -41.34 10.16
C LEU A 126 1.29 -42.83 10.13
N SER A 127 0.84 -43.36 11.27
CA SER A 127 0.38 -44.74 11.35
C SER A 127 -0.92 -44.93 10.54
N PRO A 128 -1.15 -46.14 9.97
CA PRO A 128 -2.40 -46.43 9.25
C PRO A 128 -3.66 -46.20 10.08
N GLU A 129 -3.58 -46.42 11.40
CA GLU A 129 -4.67 -46.17 12.36
C GLU A 129 -4.99 -44.68 12.46
N LYS A 130 -3.99 -43.82 12.72
CA LYS A 130 -4.19 -42.36 12.81
C LYS A 130 -4.69 -41.78 11.47
N LEU A 131 -4.19 -42.27 10.34
CA LEU A 131 -4.71 -41.91 9.02
C LEU A 131 -6.14 -42.39 8.81
N GLY A 132 -6.50 -43.58 9.31
CA GLY A 132 -7.85 -44.12 9.30
C GLY A 132 -8.85 -43.24 10.05
N ASP A 133 -8.49 -42.82 11.26
CA ASP A 133 -9.33 -41.96 12.10
C ASP A 133 -9.57 -40.59 11.46
N ILE A 134 -8.50 -39.96 10.97
CA ILE A 134 -8.59 -38.67 10.28
C ILE A 134 -9.43 -38.81 8.99
N CYS A 135 -9.21 -39.88 8.23
CA CYS A 135 -9.96 -40.16 7.01
C CYS A 135 -11.46 -40.33 7.30
N ALA A 136 -11.81 -41.10 8.32
CA ALA A 136 -13.20 -41.30 8.74
C ALA A 136 -13.87 -39.98 9.15
N LYS A 137 -13.14 -39.12 9.90
CA LYS A 137 -13.61 -37.78 10.28
C LYS A 137 -13.94 -36.91 9.07
N ILE A 138 -13.10 -36.91 8.03
CA ILE A 138 -13.34 -36.13 6.80
C ILE A 138 -14.47 -36.75 5.98
N GLN A 139 -14.51 -38.09 5.85
CA GLN A 139 -15.54 -38.81 5.11
C GLN A 139 -16.95 -38.58 5.67
N ALA A 140 -17.07 -38.38 6.99
CA ALA A 140 -18.35 -38.11 7.65
C ALA A 140 -19.07 -36.85 7.12
N VAL A 141 -18.33 -35.90 6.53
CA VAL A 141 -18.89 -34.64 5.99
C VAL A 141 -18.61 -34.43 4.50
N SER A 142 -17.90 -35.35 3.84
CA SER A 142 -17.50 -35.21 2.44
C SER A 142 -18.57 -35.66 1.44
N GLY A 143 -19.53 -36.48 1.88
CA GLY A 143 -20.54 -37.10 1.01
C GLY A 143 -20.00 -38.25 0.15
N LEU A 144 -18.78 -38.74 0.44
CA LEU A 144 -18.16 -39.86 -0.28
C LEU A 144 -18.92 -41.17 -0.03
N SER A 145 -19.33 -41.85 -1.11
CA SER A 145 -19.97 -43.17 -1.06
C SER A 145 -19.02 -44.28 -1.50
N LYS A 146 -19.25 -45.51 -1.00
CA LYS A 146 -18.56 -46.72 -1.45
C LYS A 146 -19.46 -47.53 -2.41
N PRO A 147 -18.88 -48.29 -3.37
CA PRO A 147 -17.45 -48.43 -3.66
C PRO A 147 -16.86 -47.16 -4.29
N PHE A 148 -15.54 -46.95 -4.12
CA PHE A 148 -14.85 -45.83 -4.74
C PHE A 148 -14.73 -46.01 -6.24
N ASN A 149 -14.74 -44.91 -6.99
CA ASN A 149 -14.50 -44.92 -8.42
C ASN A 149 -12.99 -44.90 -8.71
N TYR A 150 -12.47 -46.01 -9.23
CA TYR A 150 -11.05 -46.16 -9.61
C TYR A 150 -10.75 -45.86 -11.09
N ARG A 151 -11.66 -45.17 -11.80
CA ARG A 151 -11.43 -44.72 -13.17
C ARG A 151 -10.23 -43.77 -13.22
N PHE A 152 -9.31 -44.06 -14.12
CA PHE A 152 -8.16 -43.24 -14.47
C PHE A 152 -8.28 -42.85 -15.94
N ASP A 153 -8.09 -41.57 -16.23
CA ASP A 153 -8.36 -40.98 -17.54
C ASP A 153 -7.05 -40.74 -18.34
N GLY A 154 -5.91 -41.26 -17.85
CA GLY A 154 -4.62 -41.25 -18.55
C GLY A 154 -4.24 -42.61 -19.16
N ALA A 155 -2.96 -42.77 -19.53
CA ALA A 155 -2.43 -44.01 -20.10
C ALA A 155 -2.50 -45.19 -19.11
N ALA A 156 -3.02 -46.33 -19.54
CA ALA A 156 -3.25 -47.48 -18.65
C ALA A 156 -1.96 -48.03 -18.00
N ASP A 157 -0.82 -47.83 -18.63
CA ASP A 157 0.52 -48.24 -18.20
C ASP A 157 1.28 -47.15 -17.44
N ASP A 158 0.63 -46.03 -17.12
CA ASP A 158 1.25 -44.94 -16.36
C ASP A 158 1.64 -45.39 -14.94
N ALA A 159 2.96 -45.49 -14.73
CA ALA A 159 3.56 -45.95 -13.48
C ALA A 159 3.71 -44.85 -12.41
N ASN A 160 3.26 -43.61 -12.67
CA ASN A 160 3.33 -42.51 -11.70
C ASN A 160 2.60 -42.87 -10.39
N LEU A 161 3.15 -42.44 -9.25
CA LEU A 161 2.61 -42.74 -7.92
C LEU A 161 1.12 -42.39 -7.80
N PHE A 162 0.71 -41.20 -8.27
CA PHE A 162 -0.67 -40.75 -8.16
C PHE A 162 -1.60 -41.48 -9.13
N ALA A 163 -1.14 -41.83 -10.32
CA ALA A 163 -1.91 -42.64 -11.27
C ALA A 163 -2.27 -44.00 -10.65
N ARG A 164 -1.31 -44.65 -9.97
CA ARG A 164 -1.51 -45.91 -9.25
C ARG A 164 -2.47 -45.78 -8.06
N ILE A 165 -2.41 -44.67 -7.32
CA ILE A 165 -3.37 -44.36 -6.23
C ILE A 165 -4.79 -44.18 -6.79
N VAL A 166 -4.95 -43.42 -7.88
CA VAL A 166 -6.26 -43.20 -8.52
C VAL A 166 -6.89 -44.53 -8.97
N ARG A 167 -6.08 -45.44 -9.54
CA ARG A 167 -6.50 -46.80 -9.95
C ARG A 167 -6.72 -47.79 -8.81
N GLY A 168 -6.40 -47.43 -7.57
CA GLY A 168 -6.60 -48.32 -6.42
C GLY A 168 -5.55 -49.42 -6.27
N GLU A 169 -4.41 -49.31 -6.94
CA GLU A 169 -3.32 -50.29 -6.85
C GLU A 169 -2.51 -50.18 -5.55
N LEU A 170 -2.61 -49.02 -4.88
CA LEU A 170 -1.89 -48.70 -3.66
C LEU A 170 -2.88 -48.42 -2.51
N GLN A 171 -2.42 -48.68 -1.29
CA GLN A 171 -3.16 -48.28 -0.09
C GLN A 171 -3.37 -46.77 -0.10
N GLN A 172 -4.60 -46.35 0.17
CA GLN A 172 -5.00 -44.95 0.15
C GLN A 172 -6.03 -44.63 1.22
N TRP A 173 -6.01 -43.38 1.68
CA TRP A 173 -7.00 -42.82 2.59
C TRP A 173 -7.80 -41.76 1.83
N ARG A 174 -8.62 -42.22 0.88
CA ARG A 174 -9.46 -41.37 0.02
C ARG A 174 -10.53 -40.68 0.85
N VAL A 175 -10.61 -39.36 0.76
CA VAL A 175 -11.54 -38.53 1.55
C VAL A 175 -12.67 -37.93 0.71
N TRP A 176 -12.45 -37.75 -0.59
CA TRP A 176 -13.43 -37.19 -1.52
C TRP A 176 -13.10 -37.57 -2.96
N GLU A 177 -14.11 -37.63 -3.83
CA GLU A 177 -13.94 -37.81 -5.27
C GLU A 177 -15.08 -37.14 -6.04
N ASP A 178 -14.81 -36.78 -7.29
CA ASP A 178 -15.83 -36.43 -8.29
C ASP A 178 -15.55 -37.17 -9.61
N GLU A 179 -16.25 -36.75 -10.67
CA GLU A 179 -16.07 -37.30 -12.01
C GLU A 179 -14.64 -37.18 -12.54
N HIS A 180 -13.87 -36.17 -12.13
CA HIS A 180 -12.58 -35.81 -12.72
C HIS A 180 -11.41 -35.79 -11.73
N HIS A 181 -11.64 -35.93 -10.42
CA HIS A 181 -10.64 -35.74 -9.38
C HIS A 181 -10.83 -36.71 -8.22
N VAL A 182 -9.74 -36.89 -7.48
CA VAL A 182 -9.66 -37.68 -6.27
C VAL A 182 -8.85 -36.91 -5.23
N ALA A 183 -9.33 -36.88 -3.97
CA ALA A 183 -8.60 -36.36 -2.83
C ALA A 183 -8.33 -37.44 -1.79
N PHE A 184 -7.10 -37.50 -1.28
CA PHE A 184 -6.67 -38.47 -0.28
C PHE A 184 -5.65 -37.87 0.70
N LEU A 185 -5.52 -38.47 1.88
CA LEU A 185 -4.49 -38.07 2.85
C LEU A 185 -3.11 -38.55 2.41
N THR A 186 -2.09 -37.71 2.60
CA THR A 186 -0.69 -38.13 2.49
C THR A 186 -0.24 -38.81 3.79
N PRO A 187 0.53 -39.91 3.72
CA PRO A 187 1.12 -40.52 4.90
C PRO A 187 2.23 -39.66 5.51
N PHE A 188 2.83 -38.73 4.76
CA PHE A 188 3.91 -37.83 5.20
C PHE A 188 3.40 -36.42 5.52
N ALA A 189 2.26 -36.33 6.21
CA ALA A 189 1.64 -35.07 6.55
C ALA A 189 2.42 -34.32 7.63
N ASN A 190 2.74 -33.04 7.43
CA ASN A 190 3.32 -32.16 8.46
C ASN A 190 2.25 -31.54 9.39
N THR A 191 0.96 -31.77 9.12
CA THR A 191 -0.17 -31.34 9.98
C THR A 191 -1.33 -32.32 9.81
N PRO A 192 -2.13 -32.62 10.86
CA PRO A 192 -3.28 -33.50 10.73
C PRO A 192 -4.27 -33.01 9.67
N GLY A 193 -4.70 -33.94 8.79
CA GLY A 193 -5.67 -33.66 7.72
C GLY A 193 -5.08 -33.09 6.43
N PHE A 194 -3.75 -33.02 6.30
CA PHE A 194 -3.07 -32.69 5.05
C PHE A 194 -3.59 -33.59 3.91
N THR A 195 -4.26 -32.98 2.95
CA THR A 195 -4.95 -33.67 1.87
C THR A 195 -4.32 -33.31 0.53
N VAL A 196 -4.08 -34.31 -0.31
CA VAL A 196 -3.60 -34.16 -1.68
C VAL A 196 -4.78 -34.38 -2.62
N LEU A 197 -5.08 -33.38 -3.44
CA LEU A 197 -6.10 -33.43 -4.49
C LEU A 197 -5.42 -33.55 -5.86
N VAL A 198 -5.84 -34.55 -6.64
CA VAL A 198 -5.30 -34.83 -7.98
C VAL A 198 -6.42 -35.01 -9.02
N PRO A 199 -6.22 -34.63 -10.29
CA PRO A 199 -7.07 -35.05 -11.39
C PRO A 199 -6.92 -36.56 -11.66
N ARG A 200 -7.94 -37.15 -12.28
CA ARG A 200 -7.93 -38.54 -12.78
C ARG A 200 -7.11 -38.71 -14.05
N GLU A 201 -6.84 -37.62 -14.75
CA GLU A 201 -5.93 -37.55 -15.89
C GLU A 201 -4.55 -37.10 -15.42
N HIS A 202 -3.49 -37.65 -16.02
CA HIS A 202 -2.12 -37.20 -15.76
C HIS A 202 -1.86 -35.84 -16.40
N LEU A 203 -2.11 -34.77 -15.65
CA LEU A 203 -1.80 -33.39 -16.03
C LEU A 203 -0.44 -32.94 -15.47
N SER A 204 0.14 -31.88 -16.06
CA SER A 204 1.44 -31.33 -15.63
C SER A 204 1.45 -30.95 -14.16
N SER A 205 2.55 -31.27 -13.46
CA SER A 205 2.81 -30.78 -12.10
C SER A 205 2.88 -29.25 -11.98
N ASP A 206 3.11 -28.54 -13.09
CA ASP A 206 2.98 -27.09 -13.16
C ASP A 206 1.51 -26.70 -13.29
N ILE A 207 0.82 -26.52 -12.16
CA ILE A 207 -0.59 -26.15 -12.14
C ILE A 207 -0.87 -24.86 -12.93
N PHE A 208 0.05 -23.88 -12.91
CA PHE A 208 -0.15 -22.63 -13.64
C PHE A 208 0.00 -22.79 -15.16
N SER A 209 0.59 -23.89 -15.64
CA SER A 209 0.64 -24.23 -17.07
C SER A 209 -0.65 -24.89 -17.59
N ILE A 210 -1.50 -25.42 -16.70
CA ILE A 210 -2.77 -26.06 -17.07
C ILE A 210 -3.73 -24.97 -17.56
N LYS A 211 -4.32 -25.16 -18.74
CA LYS A 211 -5.18 -24.17 -19.39
C LYS A 211 -6.65 -24.59 -19.43
N GLY A 212 -7.52 -23.58 -19.56
CA GLY A 212 -8.93 -23.76 -19.89
C GLY A 212 -9.73 -24.50 -18.82
N GLU A 213 -10.52 -25.47 -19.27
CA GLU A 213 -11.50 -26.14 -18.42
C GLU A 213 -10.86 -27.02 -17.35
N SER A 214 -9.77 -27.73 -17.66
CA SER A 214 -9.07 -28.59 -16.69
C SER A 214 -8.57 -27.80 -15.47
N PHE A 215 -8.04 -26.59 -15.68
CA PHE A 215 -7.66 -25.70 -14.58
C PHE A 215 -8.89 -25.29 -13.75
N SER A 216 -9.96 -24.86 -14.42
CA SER A 216 -11.18 -24.39 -13.76
C SER A 216 -11.86 -25.49 -12.93
N ARG A 217 -11.89 -26.72 -13.45
CA ARG A 217 -12.41 -27.89 -12.74
C ARG A 217 -11.51 -28.25 -11.54
N LEU A 218 -10.18 -28.22 -11.70
CA LEU A 218 -9.24 -28.47 -10.59
C LEU A 218 -9.37 -27.43 -9.46
N MET A 219 -9.51 -26.14 -9.80
CA MET A 219 -9.73 -25.09 -8.80
C MET A 219 -11.09 -25.25 -8.10
N THR A 220 -12.14 -25.64 -8.83
CA THR A 220 -13.45 -25.93 -8.25
C THR A 220 -13.41 -27.10 -7.27
N ALA A 221 -12.69 -28.17 -7.64
CA ALA A 221 -12.44 -29.31 -6.76
C ALA A 221 -11.64 -28.89 -5.52
N ALA A 222 -10.59 -28.07 -5.67
CA ALA A 222 -9.78 -27.58 -4.57
C ALA A 222 -10.62 -26.79 -3.54
N ARG A 223 -11.48 -25.88 -4.02
CA ARG A 223 -12.42 -25.15 -3.16
C ARG A 223 -13.38 -26.10 -2.42
N THR A 224 -13.89 -27.10 -3.12
CA THR A 224 -14.85 -28.08 -2.56
C THR A 224 -14.20 -28.88 -1.44
N VAL A 225 -13.01 -29.44 -1.68
CA VAL A 225 -12.25 -30.19 -0.68
C VAL A 225 -11.84 -29.30 0.48
N GLY A 226 -11.36 -28.07 0.23
CA GLY A 226 -11.05 -27.12 1.30
C GLY A 226 -12.28 -26.81 2.19
N THR A 227 -13.47 -26.71 1.60
CA THR A 227 -14.74 -26.52 2.34
C THR A 227 -15.12 -27.78 3.15
N ILE A 228 -14.83 -28.98 2.64
CA ILE A 228 -15.01 -30.24 3.36
C ILE A 228 -14.07 -30.27 4.57
N LEU A 229 -12.79 -29.93 4.39
CA LEU A 229 -11.80 -29.89 5.47
C LEU A 229 -12.18 -28.89 6.55
N LYS A 230 -12.62 -27.68 6.17
CA LYS A 230 -13.13 -26.67 7.12
C LYS A 230 -14.27 -27.21 7.99
N ARG A 231 -15.21 -27.94 7.40
CA ARG A 231 -16.33 -28.56 8.13
C ARG A 231 -15.87 -29.73 8.99
N ALA A 232 -15.00 -30.60 8.47
CA ALA A 232 -14.54 -31.79 9.17
C ALA A 232 -13.79 -31.44 10.45
N PHE A 233 -12.98 -30.38 10.42
CA PHE A 233 -12.16 -29.93 11.54
C PHE A 233 -12.77 -28.77 12.33
N GLU A 234 -13.95 -28.26 11.93
CA GLU A 234 -14.62 -27.11 12.56
C GLU A 234 -13.74 -25.85 12.62
N ILE A 235 -13.04 -25.56 11.52
CA ILE A 235 -12.06 -24.47 11.42
C ILE A 235 -12.49 -23.40 10.42
N ALA A 236 -12.01 -22.17 10.66
CA ALA A 236 -12.29 -21.03 9.80
C ALA A 236 -11.50 -21.07 8.47
N GLN A 237 -10.29 -21.64 8.47
CA GLN A 237 -9.33 -21.49 7.37
C GLN A 237 -8.76 -22.83 6.89
N CYS A 238 -8.46 -22.89 5.60
CA CYS A 238 -7.77 -24.01 4.95
C CYS A 238 -6.70 -23.42 4.04
N GLY A 239 -5.45 -23.79 4.25
CA GLY A 239 -4.35 -23.42 3.39
C GLY A 239 -4.34 -24.22 2.08
N MET A 240 -3.61 -23.69 1.10
CA MET A 240 -3.43 -24.31 -0.22
C MET A 240 -2.03 -24.03 -0.76
N ILE A 241 -1.39 -25.07 -1.31
CA ILE A 241 -0.06 -24.99 -1.92
C ILE A 241 -0.05 -25.64 -3.31
N PHE A 242 0.56 -24.94 -4.28
CA PHE A 242 0.98 -25.49 -5.58
C PHE A 242 2.51 -25.49 -5.63
N GLU A 243 3.13 -26.65 -5.82
CA GLU A 243 4.59 -26.79 -5.81
C GLU A 243 5.09 -27.67 -6.98
N GLY A 244 4.65 -28.93 -7.04
CA GLY A 244 4.85 -29.78 -8.22
C GLY A 244 6.25 -30.36 -8.44
N PHE A 245 7.12 -30.39 -7.41
CA PHE A 245 8.50 -30.86 -7.54
C PHE A 245 8.85 -32.15 -6.77
N GLU A 246 7.92 -32.70 -6.00
CA GLU A 246 8.09 -34.03 -5.41
C GLU A 246 7.66 -35.13 -6.39
N ILE A 247 6.54 -34.90 -7.09
CA ILE A 247 5.92 -35.83 -8.03
C ILE A 247 5.48 -35.06 -9.27
N ASP A 248 5.89 -35.53 -10.45
CA ASP A 248 5.49 -34.93 -11.73
C ASP A 248 4.07 -35.36 -12.09
N TYR A 249 3.08 -34.76 -11.43
CA TYR A 249 1.65 -34.96 -11.66
C TYR A 249 0.91 -33.78 -11.03
N ALA A 250 -0.10 -33.20 -11.65
CA ALA A 250 -0.84 -32.06 -11.08
C ALA A 250 -1.42 -32.40 -9.69
N HIS A 251 -1.03 -31.67 -8.65
CA HIS A 251 -1.56 -31.92 -7.31
C HIS A 251 -1.67 -30.65 -6.47
N VAL A 252 -2.81 -30.49 -5.82
CA VAL A 252 -3.08 -29.40 -4.87
C VAL A 252 -2.92 -29.94 -3.45
N LYS A 253 -2.03 -29.34 -2.68
CA LYS A 253 -1.84 -29.62 -1.25
C LYS A 253 -2.81 -28.73 -0.46
N LEU A 254 -3.75 -29.32 0.28
CA LEU A 254 -4.74 -28.62 1.11
C LEU A 254 -4.48 -28.91 2.60
N ILE A 255 -4.34 -27.85 3.40
CA ILE A 255 -3.85 -27.93 4.78
C ILE A 255 -4.89 -27.31 5.73
N PRO A 256 -5.56 -28.08 6.59
CA PRO A 256 -6.47 -27.55 7.61
C PRO A 256 -5.71 -26.68 8.63
N ILE A 257 -6.10 -25.41 8.81
CA ILE A 257 -5.49 -24.50 9.78
C ILE A 257 -6.20 -24.62 11.13
N GLN A 258 -5.64 -25.44 12.02
CA GLN A 258 -6.16 -25.71 13.36
C GLN A 258 -5.51 -24.74 14.38
N GLN A 259 -6.12 -23.58 14.61
CA GLN A 259 -5.67 -22.63 15.64
C GLN A 259 -5.97 -23.17 17.05
N THR A 260 -5.08 -22.92 18.01
CA THR A 260 -5.35 -23.21 19.41
C THR A 260 -6.38 -22.23 19.96
N GLY A 261 -7.47 -22.75 20.53
CA GLY A 261 -8.47 -21.93 21.19
C GLY A 261 -7.91 -21.31 22.47
N LEU A 262 -7.52 -20.03 22.44
CA LEU A 262 -7.36 -19.22 23.64
C LEU A 262 -8.76 -18.78 24.14
N ALA A 263 -9.45 -19.72 24.79
CA ALA A 263 -10.44 -19.37 25.80
C ALA A 263 -9.67 -19.13 27.11
N ASN A 264 -9.70 -17.88 27.61
CA ASN A 264 -9.38 -17.45 28.98
C ASN A 264 -8.18 -18.13 29.71
N GLY A 265 -7.04 -17.45 29.79
CA GLY A 265 -5.99 -17.79 30.79
C GLY A 265 -4.64 -17.13 30.55
N ASP A 266 -4.22 -16.31 31.52
CA ASP A 266 -2.88 -15.78 31.84
C ASP A 266 -1.79 -15.70 30.75
N LEU A 267 -1.47 -14.45 30.37
CA LEU A 267 -0.23 -14.10 29.68
C LEU A 267 0.87 -13.86 30.72
N THR A 268 1.57 -14.93 31.10
CA THR A 268 2.91 -14.82 31.67
C THR A 268 3.92 -15.43 30.71
N ASP A 269 4.79 -14.55 30.24
CA ASP A 269 6.20 -14.76 29.91
C ASP A 269 6.61 -15.25 28.51
N ASP A 270 7.63 -14.52 28.07
CA ASP A 270 8.75 -14.83 27.18
C ASP A 270 8.60 -14.94 25.64
N SER A 271 9.22 -13.96 24.98
CA SER A 271 9.98 -14.04 23.72
C SER A 271 9.65 -15.15 22.69
N SER A 272 8.53 -15.07 21.98
CA SER A 272 8.41 -15.81 20.71
C SER A 272 9.12 -15.05 19.59
N ILE A 273 10.37 -15.44 19.31
CA ILE A 273 11.09 -15.09 18.08
C ILE A 273 10.16 -15.39 16.89
N VAL A 274 9.76 -14.37 16.13
CA VAL A 274 9.00 -14.56 14.90
C VAL A 274 9.92 -15.32 13.93
N GLU A 275 9.54 -16.54 13.58
CA GLU A 275 10.34 -17.35 12.65
C GLU A 275 10.38 -16.64 11.30
N VAL A 276 11.60 -16.29 10.84
CA VAL A 276 11.82 -15.64 9.54
C VAL A 276 12.44 -16.68 8.63
N ALA A 277 11.84 -16.88 7.45
CA ALA A 277 12.41 -17.80 6.47
C ALA A 277 13.71 -17.22 5.88
N PRO A 278 14.76 -18.04 5.69
CA PRO A 278 15.95 -17.60 4.97
C PRO A 278 15.62 -17.22 3.52
N PHE A 279 16.29 -16.19 3.01
CA PHE A 279 16.24 -15.87 1.59
C PHE A 279 17.14 -16.83 0.80
N HIS A 280 16.57 -17.50 -0.21
CA HIS A 280 17.30 -18.37 -1.12
C HIS A 280 17.18 -17.88 -2.56
N LYS A 281 18.33 -17.78 -3.24
CA LYS A 281 18.38 -17.45 -4.67
C LYS A 281 17.86 -18.58 -5.57
N THR A 282 17.88 -19.81 -5.08
CA THR A 282 17.45 -21.01 -5.80
C THR A 282 16.49 -21.82 -4.95
N TYR A 283 15.63 -22.60 -5.60
CA TYR A 283 14.65 -23.46 -4.94
C TYR A 283 15.33 -24.53 -4.08
N GLN A 284 14.83 -24.75 -2.86
CA GLN A 284 15.42 -25.67 -1.86
C GLN A 284 14.59 -26.94 -1.63
N GLY A 285 13.62 -27.23 -2.50
CA GLY A 285 12.76 -28.42 -2.37
C GLY A 285 11.61 -28.27 -1.38
N TYR A 286 11.27 -27.05 -0.97
CA TYR A 286 10.04 -26.74 -0.24
C TYR A 286 9.63 -25.27 -0.41
N VAL A 287 8.37 -24.96 -0.14
CA VAL A 287 7.83 -23.60 -0.03
C VAL A 287 7.07 -23.41 1.28
N SER A 288 6.97 -22.16 1.76
CA SER A 288 6.20 -21.82 2.97
C SER A 288 5.56 -20.44 2.85
N SER A 289 4.62 -20.14 3.76
CA SER A 289 4.01 -18.80 3.88
C SER A 289 4.83 -17.82 4.72
N LEU A 290 5.99 -18.25 5.24
CA LEU A 290 6.88 -17.39 6.02
C LEU A 290 7.43 -16.25 5.16
N GLY A 291 7.47 -15.06 5.76
CA GLY A 291 8.19 -13.92 5.20
C GLY A 291 9.70 -14.11 5.32
N GLY A 292 10.43 -13.60 4.33
CA GLY A 292 11.88 -13.55 4.37
C GLY A 292 12.43 -12.27 5.00
N PRO A 293 13.75 -12.04 4.92
CA PRO A 293 14.36 -10.81 5.41
C PRO A 293 13.87 -9.57 4.64
N LEU A 294 13.89 -8.41 5.30
CA LEU A 294 13.49 -7.14 4.69
C LEU A 294 14.40 -6.78 3.51
N PHE A 295 13.78 -6.55 2.34
CA PHE A 295 14.43 -6.03 1.15
C PHE A 295 14.31 -4.49 1.10
N THR A 296 15.44 -3.82 0.95
CA THR A 296 15.56 -2.35 1.13
C THR A 296 15.71 -1.57 -0.17
N ASP A 297 15.96 -2.22 -1.31
CA ASP A 297 16.09 -1.55 -2.61
C ASP A 297 14.70 -1.32 -3.25
N PHE A 298 14.07 -0.21 -2.85
CA PHE A 298 12.76 0.22 -3.37
C PHE A 298 12.80 0.56 -4.86
N ALA A 299 13.92 1.09 -5.36
CA ALA A 299 14.05 1.49 -6.75
C ALA A 299 14.02 0.26 -7.66
N PHE A 300 14.74 -0.80 -7.27
CA PHE A 300 14.67 -2.10 -7.93
C PHE A 300 13.24 -2.66 -7.92
N LEU A 301 12.58 -2.72 -6.75
CA LEU A 301 11.22 -3.28 -6.67
C LEU A 301 10.22 -2.49 -7.53
N THR A 302 10.34 -1.16 -7.56
CA THR A 302 9.47 -0.29 -8.37
C THR A 302 9.73 -0.47 -9.87
N SER A 303 11.00 -0.55 -10.27
CA SER A 303 11.34 -0.83 -11.67
C SER A 303 10.91 -2.22 -12.10
N ALA A 304 11.15 -3.23 -11.27
CA ALA A 304 10.76 -4.61 -11.53
C ALA A 304 9.23 -4.74 -11.64
N ALA A 305 8.46 -4.14 -10.72
CA ALA A 305 7.01 -4.12 -10.81
C ALA A 305 6.51 -3.50 -12.13
N ARG A 306 7.09 -2.37 -12.54
CA ARG A 306 6.77 -1.73 -13.84
C ARG A 306 7.06 -2.65 -15.03
N ASP A 307 8.17 -3.38 -15.00
CA ASP A 307 8.56 -4.26 -16.10
C ASP A 307 7.80 -5.59 -16.12
N ILE A 308 7.36 -6.08 -14.95
CA ILE A 308 6.42 -7.20 -14.83
C ILE A 308 5.05 -6.78 -15.37
N HIS A 309 4.57 -5.58 -15.04
CA HIS A 309 3.30 -5.06 -15.54
C HIS A 309 3.21 -5.10 -17.07
N LYS A 310 4.29 -4.70 -17.77
CA LYS A 310 4.38 -4.74 -19.24
C LYS A 310 4.29 -6.16 -19.83
N ARG A 311 4.54 -7.20 -19.03
CA ARG A 311 4.51 -8.62 -19.43
C ARG A 311 3.19 -9.30 -19.07
N LEU A 312 2.27 -8.60 -18.41
CA LEU A 312 0.95 -9.16 -18.14
C LEU A 312 0.19 -9.42 -19.45
N PRO A 313 -0.51 -10.56 -19.57
CA PRO A 313 -1.40 -10.83 -20.69
C PRO A 313 -2.38 -9.68 -20.95
N THR A 314 -2.68 -9.41 -22.22
CA THR A 314 -3.54 -8.27 -22.62
C THR A 314 -4.93 -8.30 -22.00
N ASP A 315 -5.45 -9.48 -21.65
CA ASP A 315 -6.73 -9.67 -20.98
C ASP A 315 -6.68 -9.46 -19.45
N LEU A 316 -5.49 -9.39 -18.84
CA LEU A 316 -5.26 -8.75 -17.54
C LEU A 316 -4.97 -7.25 -17.69
N VAL A 317 -4.29 -6.85 -18.75
CA VAL A 317 -3.98 -5.42 -19.01
C VAL A 317 -5.25 -4.65 -19.38
N HIS A 318 -6.26 -5.32 -19.95
CA HIS A 318 -7.61 -4.80 -20.11
C HIS A 318 -8.43 -4.98 -18.83
N ILE A 319 -8.13 -4.15 -17.85
CA ILE A 319 -9.04 -3.39 -16.96
C ILE A 319 -8.13 -2.74 -15.90
N SER A 320 -7.64 -1.53 -16.20
CA SER A 320 -7.35 -0.43 -15.25
C SER A 320 -6.53 0.68 -15.92
N ARG A 321 -6.95 1.14 -17.10
CA ARG A 321 -6.82 2.57 -17.42
C ARG A 321 -8.09 3.24 -16.92
N SER A 322 -8.03 3.76 -15.70
CA SER A 322 -9.08 4.62 -15.14
C SER A 322 -9.23 5.84 -16.04
N CYS A 323 -10.30 5.84 -16.85
CA CYS A 323 -11.10 6.98 -17.36
C CYS A 323 -11.92 6.59 -18.63
N ALA A 324 -12.29 5.32 -18.81
CA ALA A 324 -13.10 4.91 -19.97
C ALA A 324 -14.13 3.82 -19.63
N SER A 325 -14.99 4.08 -18.65
CA SER A 325 -16.41 3.65 -18.68
C SER A 325 -17.14 4.39 -17.56
N SER A 326 -17.52 5.63 -17.86
CA SER A 326 -18.32 6.52 -17.02
C SER A 326 -19.68 5.93 -16.61
N GLU A 327 -20.12 4.83 -17.22
CA GLU A 327 -21.46 4.29 -17.00
C GLU A 327 -21.60 3.30 -15.84
N ARG A 328 -20.54 2.60 -15.40
CA ARG A 328 -20.64 1.60 -14.30
C ARG A 328 -20.21 2.11 -12.92
N ARG A 329 -19.45 3.20 -12.85
CA ARG A 329 -19.00 3.77 -11.57
C ARG A 329 -20.15 4.39 -10.78
N LEU A 330 -21.11 5.01 -11.47
CA LEU A 330 -22.22 5.71 -10.83
C LEU A 330 -23.11 4.78 -10.00
N SER A 331 -23.38 3.55 -10.44
CA SER A 331 -24.27 2.64 -9.70
C SER A 331 -23.64 2.02 -8.46
N SER A 332 -22.32 1.78 -8.44
CA SER A 332 -21.62 1.21 -7.28
C SER A 332 -21.20 2.27 -6.25
N VAL A 333 -20.87 3.48 -6.71
CA VAL A 333 -20.55 4.64 -5.84
C VAL A 333 -21.74 5.05 -4.97
N LEU A 334 -22.97 4.81 -5.43
CA LEU A 334 -24.19 5.11 -4.69
C LEU A 334 -24.54 4.05 -3.62
N SER A 335 -23.81 2.93 -3.54
CA SER A 335 -24.11 1.82 -2.63
C SER A 335 -23.03 1.54 -1.57
N GLU A 336 -21.88 2.22 -1.64
CA GLU A 336 -20.75 2.03 -0.71
C GLU A 336 -20.76 3.08 0.42
N PRO A 337 -20.77 2.68 1.71
CA PRO A 337 -20.75 3.62 2.85
C PRO A 337 -19.53 4.55 2.88
N LEU A 338 -18.42 4.15 2.26
CA LEU A 338 -17.18 4.93 2.18
C LEU A 338 -17.35 6.15 1.25
N ASP A 339 -18.07 5.98 0.14
CA ASP A 339 -18.18 7.01 -0.91
C ASP A 339 -19.13 8.15 -0.51
N GLU A 340 -20.26 7.85 0.14
CA GLU A 340 -21.15 8.87 0.73
C GLU A 340 -20.39 9.72 1.78
N SER A 341 -19.54 9.07 2.56
CA SER A 341 -18.76 9.72 3.61
C SER A 341 -17.69 10.65 3.04
N VAL A 342 -17.08 10.34 1.90
CA VAL A 342 -16.07 11.22 1.26
C VAL A 342 -16.70 12.52 0.77
N PHE A 343 -17.84 12.48 0.07
CA PHE A 343 -18.51 13.70 -0.39
C PHE A 343 -19.00 14.57 0.77
N LEU A 344 -19.56 13.94 1.80
CA LEU A 344 -19.99 14.63 3.02
C LEU A 344 -18.80 15.27 3.75
N LEU A 345 -17.62 14.66 3.70
CA LEU A 345 -16.41 15.24 4.29
C LEU A 345 -15.79 16.34 3.42
N GLN A 346 -15.87 16.26 2.09
CA GLN A 346 -15.49 17.36 1.21
C GLN A 346 -16.39 18.59 1.44
N ASP A 347 -17.70 18.40 1.55
CA ASP A 347 -18.67 19.44 1.93
C ASP A 347 -18.30 20.06 3.29
N PHE A 348 -18.08 19.21 4.29
CA PHE A 348 -17.63 19.62 5.62
C PHE A 348 -16.35 20.46 5.57
N LEU A 349 -15.32 19.99 4.85
CA LEU A 349 -14.05 20.68 4.74
C LEU A 349 -14.25 22.05 4.11
N PHE A 350 -14.88 22.12 2.94
CA PHE A 350 -15.14 23.38 2.24
C PHE A 350 -15.90 24.38 3.12
N HIS A 351 -17.03 23.98 3.71
CA HIS A 351 -17.85 24.88 4.50
C HIS A 351 -17.20 25.30 5.82
N THR A 352 -16.45 24.40 6.46
CA THR A 352 -15.71 24.74 7.69
C THR A 352 -14.57 25.72 7.37
N SER A 353 -13.89 25.55 6.23
CA SER A 353 -12.84 26.48 5.79
C SER A 353 -13.38 27.84 5.46
N VAL A 354 -14.49 27.92 4.71
CA VAL A 354 -15.17 29.19 4.40
C VAL A 354 -15.63 29.88 5.68
N MET A 355 -16.24 29.13 6.60
CA MET A 355 -16.67 29.67 7.90
C MET A 355 -15.49 30.23 8.69
N PHE A 356 -14.39 29.50 8.79
CA PHE A 356 -13.22 29.97 9.53
C PHE A 356 -12.58 31.21 8.88
N LEU A 357 -12.28 31.16 7.58
CA LEU A 357 -11.51 32.22 6.91
C LEU A 357 -12.35 33.45 6.61
N GLN A 358 -13.53 33.27 6.02
CA GLN A 358 -14.36 34.40 5.64
C GLN A 358 -15.11 34.98 6.83
N LYS A 359 -15.78 34.14 7.62
CA LYS A 359 -16.67 34.63 8.70
C LYS A 359 -15.89 35.03 9.95
N ASN A 360 -14.89 34.25 10.37
CA ASN A 360 -14.17 34.54 11.61
C ASN A 360 -12.97 35.46 11.40
N LEU A 361 -12.28 35.39 10.25
CA LEU A 361 -11.08 36.19 9.97
C LEU A 361 -11.30 37.32 8.96
N GLY A 362 -12.45 37.36 8.27
CA GLY A 362 -12.74 38.40 7.28
C GLY A 362 -12.00 38.25 5.95
N TYR A 363 -11.41 37.08 5.69
CA TYR A 363 -10.59 36.84 4.49
C TYR A 363 -11.47 36.73 3.25
N LYS A 364 -10.90 37.00 2.07
CA LYS A 364 -11.63 36.97 0.80
C LYS A 364 -11.23 35.79 -0.06
N PHE A 365 -12.22 35.11 -0.60
CA PHE A 365 -12.02 34.03 -1.55
C PHE A 365 -11.46 34.60 -2.88
N CYS A 366 -10.45 33.93 -3.42
CA CYS A 366 -9.83 34.25 -4.69
C CYS A 366 -10.38 33.29 -5.76
N PHE A 367 -11.16 33.83 -6.69
CA PHE A 367 -11.66 33.05 -7.83
C PHE A 367 -10.82 33.35 -9.05
N VAL A 368 -9.93 32.42 -9.39
CA VAL A 368 -8.97 32.58 -10.50
C VAL A 368 -8.94 31.32 -11.36
N PRO A 369 -8.50 31.41 -12.63
CA PRO A 369 -8.37 30.26 -13.50
C PRO A 369 -7.42 29.22 -12.89
N ALA A 370 -7.74 27.94 -13.05
CA ALA A 370 -6.86 26.83 -12.68
C ALA A 370 -5.68 26.65 -13.66
N THR A 371 -5.38 27.70 -14.44
CA THR A 371 -4.33 27.74 -15.44
C THR A 371 -3.49 28.99 -15.25
N SER A 372 -2.17 28.83 -15.36
CA SER A 372 -1.18 29.89 -15.20
C SER A 372 -0.13 29.79 -16.31
N ASP A 373 0.44 30.93 -16.70
CA ASP A 373 1.63 31.02 -17.54
C ASP A 373 2.92 31.10 -16.70
N ALA A 374 2.81 31.43 -15.42
CA ALA A 374 3.87 31.41 -14.43
C ALA A 374 3.96 30.04 -13.73
N ILE A 375 5.18 29.53 -13.58
CA ILE A 375 5.47 28.36 -12.74
C ILE A 375 5.58 28.87 -11.31
N SER A 376 4.65 28.46 -10.46
CA SER A 376 4.62 28.95 -9.09
C SER A 376 5.55 28.18 -8.18
N SER A 377 5.92 26.93 -8.51
CA SER A 377 6.96 26.14 -7.83
C SER A 377 8.06 25.74 -8.81
N PRO A 378 8.90 26.69 -9.29
CA PRO A 378 9.98 26.36 -10.21
C PRO A 378 10.97 25.44 -9.49
N MET A 379 11.09 24.22 -10.03
CA MET A 379 11.61 23.04 -9.36
C MET A 379 12.95 23.25 -8.62
N ASP A 380 12.96 22.89 -7.34
CA ASP A 380 14.16 22.76 -6.54
C ASP A 380 15.12 21.72 -7.15
N LEU A 381 16.42 21.87 -6.91
CA LEU A 381 17.45 20.84 -7.15
C LEU A 381 17.26 19.55 -6.31
N GLY A 382 16.05 19.29 -5.78
CA GLY A 382 15.77 18.22 -4.85
C GLY A 382 14.32 17.70 -4.72
N PHE A 383 13.33 18.34 -5.34
CA PHE A 383 11.93 17.89 -5.37
C PHE A 383 11.45 17.69 -6.82
N GLY A 384 11.01 16.48 -7.14
CA GLY A 384 10.87 15.94 -8.49
C GLY A 384 9.56 16.24 -9.22
N SER A 385 8.97 17.43 -9.01
CA SER A 385 7.63 17.74 -9.53
C SER A 385 7.61 18.15 -10.99
N LYS A 386 7.30 17.19 -11.87
CA LYS A 386 7.15 17.43 -13.31
C LYS A 386 5.95 18.34 -13.58
N LEU A 387 6.02 19.19 -14.60
CA LEU A 387 4.89 20.02 -15.04
C LEU A 387 3.93 19.22 -15.92
N VAL A 388 2.62 19.48 -15.83
CA VAL A 388 1.61 18.88 -16.72
C VAL A 388 1.73 19.50 -18.12
N PRO A 389 2.00 18.71 -19.18
CA PRO A 389 2.07 19.24 -20.53
C PRO A 389 0.67 19.63 -21.02
N PHE A 390 0.49 20.90 -21.39
CA PHE A 390 -0.76 21.44 -21.93
C PHE A 390 -0.46 22.29 -23.16
N SER A 391 -1.20 22.09 -24.25
CA SER A 391 -1.02 22.83 -25.50
C SER A 391 -2.27 23.63 -25.86
N PHE A 392 -2.17 24.96 -25.81
CA PHE A 392 -3.16 25.87 -26.40
C PHE A 392 -2.56 26.48 -27.67
N PRO A 393 -3.30 26.56 -28.80
CA PRO A 393 -2.77 27.15 -30.01
C PRO A 393 -2.34 28.61 -29.79
N GLY A 394 -1.04 28.90 -29.93
CA GLY A 394 -0.49 30.26 -29.87
C GLY A 394 -0.18 30.81 -28.46
N GLN A 395 -0.39 30.06 -27.38
CA GLN A 395 -0.06 30.51 -26.01
C GLN A 395 0.52 29.36 -25.16
N GLN A 396 1.58 29.64 -24.39
CA GLN A 396 2.09 28.72 -23.36
C GLN A 396 1.31 28.91 -22.06
N ILE A 397 0.19 28.18 -21.91
CA ILE A 397 -0.62 28.16 -20.68
C ILE A 397 -0.55 26.75 -20.09
N ARG A 398 -0.44 26.62 -18.77
CA ARG A 398 -0.31 25.35 -18.05
C ARG A 398 -1.33 25.26 -16.91
N PRO A 399 -1.76 24.06 -16.49
CA PRO A 399 -2.49 23.90 -15.23
C PRO A 399 -1.65 24.42 -14.06
N ALA A 400 -2.29 25.12 -13.13
CA ALA A 400 -1.59 25.73 -12.00
C ALA A 400 -1.19 24.69 -10.95
N ASP A 401 0.09 24.66 -10.62
CA ASP A 401 0.68 23.87 -9.53
C ASP A 401 0.37 24.46 -8.15
N SER A 402 0.29 25.79 -8.08
CA SER A 402 -0.24 26.55 -6.97
C SER A 402 -0.77 27.90 -7.46
N ILE A 403 -1.66 28.51 -6.68
CA ILE A 403 -2.29 29.81 -6.95
C ILE A 403 -1.69 30.92 -6.08
N GLN A 404 -0.62 30.63 -5.35
CA GLN A 404 -0.01 31.50 -4.36
C GLN A 404 0.32 32.91 -4.87
N PHE A 405 0.74 33.02 -6.14
CA PHE A 405 1.01 34.30 -6.79
C PHE A 405 -0.24 35.16 -7.00
N SER A 406 -1.37 34.55 -7.34
CA SER A 406 -2.63 35.26 -7.46
C SER A 406 -3.11 35.75 -6.09
N LEU A 407 -2.88 34.97 -5.03
CA LEU A 407 -3.17 35.39 -3.65
C LEU A 407 -2.31 36.59 -3.25
N GLU A 408 -1.02 36.56 -3.56
CA GLU A 408 -0.09 37.68 -3.34
C GLU A 408 -0.51 38.94 -4.09
N TYR A 409 -0.97 38.80 -5.32
CA TYR A 409 -1.49 39.91 -6.11
C TYR A 409 -2.77 40.47 -5.47
N TYR A 410 -3.75 39.62 -5.12
CA TYR A 410 -5.02 40.06 -4.56
C TYR A 410 -4.84 40.79 -3.22
N LEU A 411 -3.94 40.32 -2.35
CA LEU A 411 -3.60 41.01 -1.10
C LEU A 411 -3.14 42.44 -1.28
N ARG A 412 -2.51 42.77 -2.43
CA ARG A 412 -2.02 44.11 -2.75
C ARG A 412 -3.05 45.03 -3.38
N THR A 413 -4.26 44.53 -3.68
CA THR A 413 -5.33 45.35 -4.27
C THR A 413 -6.03 46.27 -3.25
N LYS A 414 -5.92 45.96 -1.96
CA LYS A 414 -6.55 46.70 -0.86
C LYS A 414 -5.66 46.70 0.38
N ASP A 415 -5.48 47.86 1.00
CA ASP A 415 -4.59 48.01 2.15
C ASP A 415 -5.13 47.40 3.44
N ASP A 416 -6.46 47.35 3.58
CA ASP A 416 -7.17 46.88 4.77
C ASP A 416 -7.52 45.37 4.73
N LEU A 417 -7.09 44.65 3.69
CA LEU A 417 -7.43 43.24 3.50
C LEU A 417 -6.50 42.34 4.34
N PRO A 418 -6.98 41.70 5.42
CA PRO A 418 -6.11 40.93 6.33
C PRO A 418 -5.62 39.61 5.71
N GLY A 419 -6.39 39.05 4.78
CA GLY A 419 -6.06 37.79 4.13
C GLY A 419 -6.97 37.43 2.97
N VAL A 420 -6.50 36.50 2.16
CA VAL A 420 -7.19 35.89 1.01
C VAL A 420 -6.96 34.39 1.04
N TYR A 421 -7.87 33.65 0.40
CA TYR A 421 -7.74 32.20 0.33
C TYR A 421 -8.28 31.64 -0.97
N TYR A 422 -7.83 30.45 -1.30
CA TYR A 422 -8.24 29.63 -2.43
C TYR A 422 -8.53 28.23 -1.91
N PHE A 423 -9.64 27.65 -2.38
CA PHE A 423 -10.02 26.26 -2.11
C PHE A 423 -10.54 25.70 -3.42
N ASN A 424 -9.66 25.08 -4.19
CA ASN A 424 -10.02 24.40 -5.44
C ASN A 424 -8.85 23.52 -5.89
N THR A 425 -8.91 23.00 -7.12
CA THR A 425 -7.91 22.07 -7.64
C THR A 425 -6.58 22.73 -7.99
N SER A 426 -5.51 21.98 -7.74
CA SER A 426 -4.15 22.21 -8.22
C SER A 426 -3.64 20.94 -8.90
N PHE A 427 -2.55 21.06 -9.66
CA PHE A 427 -2.05 19.99 -10.52
C PHE A 427 -0.56 19.73 -10.30
N HIS A 428 -0.13 18.48 -10.35
CA HIS A 428 1.28 18.09 -10.37
C HIS A 428 1.48 17.12 -11.54
N GLY A 429 2.45 17.34 -12.43
CA GLY A 429 2.72 16.41 -13.53
C GLY A 429 3.51 15.15 -13.12
N GLU A 430 3.62 14.87 -11.81
CA GLU A 430 4.20 13.63 -11.31
C GLU A 430 3.27 12.42 -11.55
N ALA A 431 3.83 11.22 -11.58
CA ALA A 431 3.01 10.02 -11.55
C ALA A 431 2.37 9.93 -10.15
N PRO A 432 1.04 9.72 -10.03
CA PRO A 432 0.40 9.59 -8.74
C PRO A 432 1.08 8.49 -7.90
N ASP A 433 1.31 8.77 -6.62
CA ASP A 433 1.81 7.81 -5.65
C ASP A 433 0.90 7.74 -4.41
N ALA A 434 1.34 7.10 -3.33
CA ALA A 434 0.54 6.93 -2.12
C ALA A 434 0.18 8.27 -1.42
N MET A 435 0.90 9.35 -1.70
CA MET A 435 0.72 10.67 -1.07
C MET A 435 0.50 11.79 -2.09
N HIS A 436 0.89 11.62 -3.36
CA HIS A 436 0.79 12.66 -4.38
C HIS A 436 -0.29 12.27 -5.40
N LEU A 437 -1.32 13.10 -5.51
CA LEU A 437 -2.41 12.94 -6.48
C LEU A 437 -2.32 14.02 -7.56
N ASP A 438 -2.78 13.70 -8.76
CA ASP A 438 -3.00 14.68 -9.83
C ASP A 438 -4.34 14.38 -10.53
N PRO A 439 -5.34 15.27 -10.47
CA PRO A 439 -5.39 16.51 -9.68
C PRO A 439 -5.63 16.26 -8.17
N PHE A 440 -5.39 17.27 -7.34
CA PHE A 440 -5.67 17.26 -5.89
C PHE A 440 -6.37 18.55 -5.45
N TYR A 441 -7.06 18.51 -4.31
CA TYR A 441 -7.70 19.68 -3.72
C TYR A 441 -6.74 20.43 -2.81
N HIS A 442 -6.50 21.69 -3.16
CA HIS A 442 -5.52 22.52 -2.49
C HIS A 442 -6.23 23.67 -1.76
N MET A 443 -5.98 23.74 -0.45
CA MET A 443 -6.39 24.87 0.36
C MET A 443 -5.19 25.79 0.55
N GLU A 444 -5.24 26.96 -0.06
CA GLU A 444 -4.17 27.96 0.03
C GLU A 444 -4.67 29.22 0.72
N CYS A 445 -3.82 29.85 1.52
CA CYS A 445 -4.11 31.08 2.21
C CYS A 445 -2.93 32.03 2.09
N GLY A 446 -3.19 33.27 1.71
CA GLY A 446 -2.25 34.38 1.80
C GLY A 446 -2.74 35.38 2.85
N LEU A 447 -1.87 35.84 3.74
CA LEU A 447 -2.23 36.83 4.77
C LEU A 447 -1.17 37.93 4.91
N ARG A 448 -1.61 39.10 5.39
CA ARG A 448 -0.71 40.18 5.79
C ARG A 448 -0.17 39.91 7.19
N GLY A 449 1.15 39.88 7.32
CA GLY A 449 1.83 39.70 8.60
C GLY A 449 2.97 38.68 8.59
N PRO A 450 3.65 38.52 9.73
CA PRO A 450 4.82 37.67 9.88
C PRO A 450 4.46 36.17 9.91
N LEU A 451 5.48 35.32 9.71
CA LEU A 451 5.35 33.86 9.74
C LEU A 451 4.66 33.37 11.03
N SER A 452 4.96 33.97 12.18
CA SER A 452 4.36 33.60 13.48
C SER A 452 2.84 33.81 13.52
N LEU A 453 2.32 34.82 12.83
CA LEU A 453 0.88 35.02 12.69
C LEU A 453 0.28 33.94 11.78
N GLY A 454 0.98 33.59 10.70
CA GLY A 454 0.59 32.47 9.81
C GLY A 454 0.51 31.14 10.55
N ILE A 455 1.52 30.80 11.37
CA ILE A 455 1.52 29.63 12.24
C ILE A 455 0.28 29.62 13.14
N SER A 456 0.04 30.71 13.87
CA SER A 456 -1.11 30.79 14.78
C SER A 456 -2.45 30.61 14.07
N ILE A 457 -2.60 31.14 12.85
CA ILE A 457 -3.82 30.98 12.05
C ILE A 457 -3.96 29.54 11.55
N ALA A 458 -2.89 28.92 11.06
CA ALA A 458 -2.90 27.54 10.58
C ALA A 458 -3.23 26.56 11.72
N GLU A 459 -2.66 26.74 12.91
CA GLU A 459 -3.00 25.94 14.10
C GLU A 459 -4.47 26.05 14.48
N ARG A 460 -4.99 27.29 14.53
CA ARG A 460 -6.42 27.54 14.79
C ARG A 460 -7.32 26.94 13.70
N TYR A 461 -6.87 26.95 12.46
CA TYR A 461 -7.59 26.36 11.34
C TYR A 461 -7.69 24.83 11.49
N ILE A 462 -6.55 24.14 11.68
CA ILE A 462 -6.48 22.69 11.88
C ILE A 462 -7.31 22.26 13.09
N THR A 463 -7.15 22.92 14.23
CA THR A 463 -7.92 22.60 15.45
C THR A 463 -9.41 22.85 15.28
N THR A 464 -9.80 23.88 14.51
CA THR A 464 -11.21 24.13 14.16
C THR A 464 -11.76 23.02 13.27
N LEU A 465 -11.01 22.56 12.26
CA LEU A 465 -11.41 21.43 11.43
C LEU A 465 -11.62 20.19 12.30
N ILE A 466 -10.65 19.81 13.12
CA ILE A 466 -10.74 18.60 13.96
C ILE A 466 -11.90 18.69 14.96
N SER A 467 -12.08 19.83 15.62
CA SER A 467 -13.16 20.04 16.59
C SER A 467 -14.54 19.99 15.92
N THR A 468 -14.67 20.58 14.73
CA THR A 468 -15.93 20.57 13.96
C THR A 468 -16.22 19.17 13.41
N LEU A 469 -15.18 18.45 12.96
CA LEU A 469 -15.28 17.06 12.52
C LEU A 469 -15.77 16.15 13.66
N LEU A 470 -15.16 16.24 14.84
CA LEU A 470 -15.54 15.46 16.01
C LEU A 470 -16.95 15.82 16.52
N SER A 471 -17.40 17.07 16.39
CA SER A 471 -18.74 17.46 16.84
C SER A 471 -19.85 17.07 15.86
N ARG A 472 -19.60 17.14 14.55
CA ARG A 472 -20.64 16.94 13.52
C ARG A 472 -20.59 15.60 12.80
N HIS A 473 -19.40 15.01 12.68
CA HIS A 473 -19.15 13.87 11.80
C HIS A 473 -18.43 12.70 12.50
N LYS A 474 -18.28 12.73 13.83
CA LYS A 474 -17.60 11.66 14.60
C LYS A 474 -18.12 10.27 14.25
N ASN A 475 -19.44 10.06 14.28
CA ASN A 475 -20.03 8.75 14.06
C ASN A 475 -19.74 8.23 12.64
N GLN A 476 -19.74 9.11 11.64
CA GLN A 476 -19.42 8.77 10.25
C GLN A 476 -17.95 8.38 10.11
N VAL A 477 -17.04 9.17 10.67
CA VAL A 477 -15.60 8.85 10.64
C VAL A 477 -15.31 7.57 11.42
N GLU A 478 -15.92 7.38 12.59
CA GLU A 478 -15.71 6.21 13.44
C GLU A 478 -16.23 4.91 12.81
N LYS A 479 -17.30 4.97 12.00
CA LYS A 479 -17.75 3.83 11.19
C LYS A 479 -16.69 3.35 10.19
N ILE A 480 -15.87 4.27 9.68
CA ILE A 480 -14.84 3.97 8.69
C ILE A 480 -13.54 3.54 9.37
N THR A 481 -13.12 4.26 10.41
CA THR A 481 -11.81 4.07 11.04
C THR A 481 -11.83 3.12 12.23
N GLY A 482 -13.03 2.75 12.70
CA GLY A 482 -13.28 2.02 13.95
C GLY A 482 -13.10 2.87 15.21
N LYS A 483 -12.22 3.88 15.19
CA LYS A 483 -11.94 4.79 16.32
C LYS A 483 -11.43 6.16 15.86
N VAL A 484 -11.86 7.22 16.54
CA VAL A 484 -11.43 8.60 16.28
C VAL A 484 -10.46 9.16 17.33
N ASP A 485 -9.95 8.33 18.24
CA ASP A 485 -9.16 8.78 19.41
C ASP A 485 -7.93 9.64 19.04
N HIS A 486 -7.32 9.38 17.88
CA HIS A 486 -6.18 10.15 17.38
C HIS A 486 -6.51 11.63 17.08
N LEU A 487 -7.75 11.92 16.69
CA LEU A 487 -8.22 13.29 16.45
C LEU A 487 -8.32 14.05 17.78
N ALA A 488 -8.92 13.40 18.78
CA ALA A 488 -9.03 13.97 20.14
C ALA A 488 -7.66 14.13 20.78
N ALA A 489 -6.77 13.14 20.63
CA ALA A 489 -5.41 13.18 21.15
C ALA A 489 -4.61 14.36 20.58
N LEU A 490 -4.77 14.72 19.30
CA LEU A 490 -4.07 15.88 18.73
C LEU A 490 -4.60 17.21 19.30
N LEU A 491 -5.90 17.31 19.58
CA LEU A 491 -6.47 18.49 20.26
C LEU A 491 -5.99 18.59 21.71
N GLU A 492 -6.01 17.48 22.45
CA GLU A 492 -5.48 17.44 23.82
C GLU A 492 -3.99 17.79 23.86
N TYR A 493 -3.22 17.26 22.90
CA TYR A 493 -1.81 17.61 22.72
C TYR A 493 -1.63 19.11 22.48
N TYR A 494 -2.40 19.72 21.57
CA TYR A 494 -2.37 21.16 21.32
C TYR A 494 -2.67 21.98 22.58
N HIS A 495 -3.73 21.64 23.32
CA HIS A 495 -4.13 22.36 24.53
C HIS A 495 -3.11 22.19 25.67
N SER A 496 -2.57 20.99 25.87
CA SER A 496 -1.53 20.72 26.88
C SER A 496 -0.23 21.49 26.65
N HIS A 497 0.01 21.95 25.43
CA HIS A 497 1.17 22.77 25.05
C HIS A 497 0.85 24.28 25.00
N GLY A 498 -0.22 24.72 25.66
CA GLY A 498 -0.60 26.12 25.76
C GLY A 498 -1.15 26.68 24.46
N ASP A 499 -1.98 25.88 23.77
CA ASP A 499 -2.62 26.22 22.51
C ASP A 499 -1.62 26.53 21.39
N LYS A 500 -0.53 25.75 21.33
CA LYS A 500 0.54 25.84 20.32
C LYS A 500 1.17 24.49 20.08
N PHE A 501 1.59 24.21 18.84
CA PHE A 501 2.48 23.06 18.59
C PHE A 501 3.94 23.46 18.82
N PRO A 502 4.79 22.53 19.30
CA PRO A 502 6.23 22.76 19.38
C PRO A 502 6.83 23.12 18.03
N GLN A 503 7.97 23.81 18.06
CA GLN A 503 8.72 24.19 16.86
C GLN A 503 10.18 23.79 17.02
N ILE A 504 10.80 23.38 15.92
CA ILE A 504 12.23 23.05 15.86
C ILE A 504 12.81 23.51 14.52
N THR A 505 14.01 24.09 14.55
CA THR A 505 14.72 24.42 13.30
C THR A 505 15.27 23.15 12.67
N VAL A 506 15.46 23.13 11.35
CA VAL A 506 16.16 22.02 10.67
C VAL A 506 17.55 21.81 11.27
N THR A 507 18.24 22.89 11.63
CA THR A 507 19.58 22.83 12.23
C THR A 507 19.55 22.09 13.56
N ASP A 508 18.61 22.42 14.45
CA ASP A 508 18.48 21.77 15.76
C ASP A 508 17.96 20.34 15.62
N ALA A 509 17.02 20.10 14.71
CA ALA A 509 16.50 18.77 14.41
C ALA A 509 17.62 17.79 14.02
N LEU A 510 18.60 18.25 13.23
CA LEU A 510 19.77 17.46 12.84
C LEU A 510 20.69 17.07 14.01
N THR A 511 20.58 17.73 15.17
CA THR A 511 21.39 17.45 16.36
C THR A 511 20.72 16.48 17.33
N LEU A 512 19.44 16.15 17.13
CA LEU A 512 18.72 15.24 18.00
C LEU A 512 19.32 13.83 17.95
N SER A 513 19.49 13.21 19.12
CA SER A 513 20.02 11.83 19.25
C SER A 513 19.13 10.78 18.59
N THR A 514 17.86 11.10 18.36
CA THR A 514 16.89 10.24 17.66
C THR A 514 17.11 10.22 16.14
N MET A 515 17.83 11.19 15.59
CA MET A 515 18.11 11.28 14.16
C MET A 515 19.30 10.42 13.76
N ASP A 516 19.14 9.67 12.67
CA ASP A 516 20.20 8.89 12.05
C ASP A 516 20.37 9.24 10.57
N ASN A 517 21.31 8.58 9.90
CA ASN A 517 21.63 8.82 8.49
C ASN A 517 20.48 8.48 7.53
N THR A 518 19.42 7.80 7.98
CA THR A 518 18.23 7.50 7.16
C THR A 518 17.21 8.64 7.20
N CYS A 519 17.32 9.54 8.17
CA CYS A 519 16.38 10.63 8.42
C CYS A 519 16.56 11.82 7.47
N TRP A 520 17.68 11.88 6.76
CA TRP A 520 18.04 13.02 5.90
C TRP A 520 18.72 12.54 4.61
N LYS A 521 18.52 13.27 3.52
CA LYS A 521 19.24 13.06 2.26
C LYS A 521 19.86 14.37 1.77
N ASN A 522 21.04 14.28 1.17
CA ASN A 522 21.63 15.43 0.47
C ASN A 522 20.97 15.54 -0.90
N VAL A 523 20.52 16.74 -1.27
CA VAL A 523 19.74 16.93 -2.49
C VAL A 523 20.51 17.64 -3.60
N ALA A 524 21.48 18.50 -3.27
CA ALA A 524 22.35 19.14 -4.25
C ALA A 524 23.84 18.93 -3.88
N PRO A 525 24.44 17.75 -4.16
CA PRO A 525 25.84 17.49 -3.85
C PRO A 525 26.82 18.31 -4.70
N GLU A 526 26.37 18.85 -5.84
CA GLU A 526 27.18 19.63 -6.79
C GLU A 526 27.29 21.11 -6.39
N HIS A 527 26.43 21.57 -5.49
CA HIS A 527 26.51 22.91 -4.93
C HIS A 527 27.42 22.87 -3.70
N ASN A 528 28.35 23.82 -3.56
CA ASN A 528 29.32 23.89 -2.45
C ASN A 528 28.70 24.00 -1.03
N ARG A 529 27.37 24.01 -0.90
CA ARG A 529 26.61 23.97 0.35
C ARG A 529 25.93 22.60 0.48
N LYS A 530 26.19 21.87 1.58
CA LYS A 530 25.51 20.60 1.90
C LYS A 530 24.03 20.85 2.20
N GLN A 531 23.18 20.82 1.17
CA GLN A 531 21.73 20.98 1.33
C GLN A 531 21.09 19.66 1.77
N ARG A 532 20.38 19.68 2.89
CA ARG A 532 19.74 18.49 3.47
C ARG A 532 18.24 18.64 3.53
N THR A 533 17.53 17.65 3.01
CA THR A 533 16.09 17.53 3.22
C THR A 533 15.77 16.35 4.13
N LEU A 534 14.74 16.51 4.94
CA LEU A 534 14.21 15.44 5.78
C LEU A 534 13.63 14.34 4.88
N THR A 535 13.86 13.09 5.24
CA THR A 535 13.18 11.94 4.64
C THR A 535 11.91 11.65 5.42
N ARG A 536 11.04 10.82 4.85
CA ARG A 536 9.84 10.31 5.52
C ARG A 536 10.14 9.68 6.89
N ALA A 537 11.25 8.94 6.99
CA ALA A 537 11.68 8.36 8.26
C ALA A 537 12.04 9.44 9.28
N GLY A 538 12.69 10.52 8.83
CA GLY A 538 13.00 11.67 9.67
C GLY A 538 11.76 12.43 10.15
N GLU A 539 10.77 12.65 9.28
CA GLU A 539 9.49 13.28 9.65
C GLU A 539 8.78 12.49 10.75
N LEU A 540 8.65 11.17 10.59
CA LEU A 540 8.00 10.32 11.56
C LEU A 540 8.73 10.32 12.90
N LYS A 541 10.07 10.32 12.89
CA LYS A 541 10.86 10.43 14.12
C LYS A 541 10.73 11.79 14.80
N LEU A 542 10.61 12.87 14.03
CA LEU A 542 10.32 14.20 14.61
C LEU A 542 8.95 14.21 15.28
N ILE A 543 7.93 13.72 14.60
CA ILE A 543 6.57 13.60 15.15
C ILE A 543 6.59 12.79 16.45
N GLU A 544 7.27 11.65 16.46
CA GLU A 544 7.41 10.79 17.64
C GLU A 544 8.20 11.48 18.77
N HIS A 545 9.32 12.13 18.45
CA HIS A 545 10.16 12.84 19.44
C HIS A 545 9.38 13.92 20.18
N PHE A 546 8.51 14.64 19.48
CA PHE A 546 7.66 15.67 20.08
C PHE A 546 6.35 15.12 20.65
N GLY A 547 6.03 13.84 20.44
CA GLY A 547 4.85 13.19 21.02
C GLY A 547 3.55 13.40 20.24
N GLY A 548 3.60 13.86 18.99
CA GLY A 548 2.43 13.84 18.10
C GLY A 548 2.40 14.89 16.99
N ALA A 549 2.98 16.08 17.20
CA ALA A 549 3.04 17.14 16.18
C ALA A 549 4.19 18.10 16.43
N VAL A 550 4.75 18.67 15.36
CA VAL A 550 5.82 19.67 15.43
C VAL A 550 5.90 20.51 14.16
N TRP A 551 6.21 21.79 14.30
CA TRP A 551 6.64 22.64 13.19
C TRP A 551 8.13 22.48 12.93
N LEU A 552 8.51 22.12 11.71
CA LEU A 552 9.88 22.16 11.23
C LEU A 552 10.14 23.50 10.53
N THR A 553 11.07 24.31 11.06
CA THR A 553 11.35 25.65 10.54
C THR A 553 12.75 25.75 9.91
N GLU A 554 12.97 26.79 9.11
CA GLU A 554 14.31 27.15 8.58
C GLU A 554 14.96 26.08 7.69
N ARG A 555 14.24 25.67 6.64
CA ARG A 555 14.78 24.80 5.59
C ARG A 555 15.85 25.52 4.78
N ASP A 556 16.74 24.76 4.15
CA ASP A 556 17.74 25.34 3.25
C ASP A 556 17.01 26.04 2.09
N HIS A 557 17.41 27.27 1.75
CA HIS A 557 16.64 28.11 0.81
C HIS A 557 16.58 27.53 -0.61
N LEU A 558 17.61 26.81 -1.03
CA LEU A 558 17.73 26.20 -2.36
C LEU A 558 16.93 24.90 -2.55
N ILE A 559 16.26 24.42 -1.50
CA ILE A 559 15.38 23.23 -1.56
C ILE A 559 13.92 23.57 -1.23
N VAL A 560 13.59 24.85 -1.27
CA VAL A 560 12.24 25.37 -1.15
C VAL A 560 12.02 26.44 -2.21
N PRO A 561 10.78 26.73 -2.61
CA PRO A 561 10.55 27.64 -3.72
C PRO A 561 11.14 29.04 -3.52
N PHE A 562 11.69 29.62 -4.59
CA PHE A 562 12.45 30.89 -4.56
C PHE A 562 11.75 32.06 -3.87
N TYR A 563 10.40 32.08 -3.84
CA TYR A 563 9.63 33.16 -3.22
C TYR A 563 9.57 33.06 -1.68
N HIS A 564 10.14 32.01 -1.08
CA HIS A 564 10.31 31.90 0.35
C HIS A 564 11.36 32.90 0.84
N ALA A 565 10.96 33.86 1.67
CA ALA A 565 11.85 34.89 2.19
C ALA A 565 13.09 34.29 2.86
N PHE A 566 14.25 34.95 2.76
CA PHE A 566 15.41 34.54 3.54
C PHE A 566 15.13 34.66 5.04
N ALA A 567 15.58 33.67 5.83
CA ALA A 567 15.47 33.71 7.29
C ALA A 567 16.34 34.83 7.86
N ASP A 568 17.56 34.95 7.33
CA ASP A 568 18.59 35.92 7.71
C ASP A 568 19.37 36.44 6.48
N GLY A 569 20.37 37.30 6.71
CA GLY A 569 21.20 37.86 5.63
C GLY A 569 22.22 36.91 5.00
N SER A 570 22.30 35.64 5.41
CA SER A 570 23.22 34.65 4.81
C SER A 570 22.66 34.01 3.54
N HIS A 571 21.35 34.16 3.33
CA HIS A 571 20.55 33.51 2.29
C HIS A 571 20.57 31.98 2.33
N ALA A 572 21.18 31.36 3.35
CA ALA A 572 21.28 29.91 3.43
C ALA A 572 19.95 29.25 3.79
N LYS A 573 19.11 29.94 4.57
CA LYS A 573 17.88 29.43 5.15
C LYS A 573 16.67 30.24 4.69
N ALA A 574 15.55 29.54 4.53
CA ALA A 574 14.26 30.13 4.24
C ALA A 574 13.44 30.36 5.51
N ARG A 575 12.70 31.47 5.54
CA ARG A 575 11.67 31.78 6.55
C ARG A 575 10.41 30.98 6.22
N CYS A 576 10.47 29.68 6.50
CA CYS A 576 9.41 28.71 6.26
C CYS A 576 9.13 27.87 7.51
N ALA A 577 7.97 27.23 7.52
CA ALA A 577 7.58 26.25 8.52
C ALA A 577 6.72 25.16 7.87
N ASP A 578 6.96 23.91 8.23
CA ASP A 578 6.15 22.77 7.78
C ASP A 578 5.59 22.05 9.00
N LEU A 579 4.27 21.91 9.07
CA LEU A 579 3.59 21.23 10.18
C LEU A 579 3.57 19.74 9.92
N LEU A 580 4.25 19.01 10.79
CA LEU A 580 4.33 17.56 10.76
C LEU A 580 3.40 16.96 11.82
N PHE A 581 2.47 16.11 11.42
CA PHE A 581 1.72 15.22 12.32
C PHE A 581 1.17 14.03 11.55
N GLY A 582 0.78 12.97 12.28
CA GLY A 582 0.16 11.80 11.65
C GLY A 582 1.07 11.14 10.62
N THR A 583 0.73 11.29 9.34
CA THR A 583 1.48 10.73 8.20
C THR A 583 2.45 11.71 7.56
N GLY A 584 2.96 12.71 8.29
CA GLY A 584 4.05 13.56 7.82
C GLY A 584 3.66 15.02 7.71
N GLU A 585 4.15 15.67 6.68
CA GLU A 585 3.80 17.05 6.36
C GLU A 585 2.33 17.17 5.99
N VAL A 586 1.63 18.12 6.63
CA VAL A 586 0.21 18.41 6.34
C VAL A 586 0.02 19.87 5.93
N VAL A 587 0.76 20.80 6.52
CA VAL A 587 0.71 22.23 6.17
C VAL A 587 2.11 22.70 5.81
N ARG A 588 2.25 23.37 4.67
CA ARG A 588 3.47 24.08 4.27
C ARG A 588 3.26 25.57 4.38
N MET A 589 4.26 26.32 4.81
CA MET A 589 4.16 27.78 4.85
C MET A 589 5.48 28.51 4.71
N SER A 590 5.40 29.76 4.25
CA SER A 590 6.53 30.67 4.30
C SER A 590 6.13 32.13 4.38
N GLY A 591 7.03 32.94 4.95
CA GLY A 591 7.06 34.37 4.71
C GLY A 591 7.52 34.66 3.29
N ARG A 592 7.04 35.76 2.71
CA ARG A 592 7.35 36.16 1.33
C ARG A 592 8.36 37.31 1.30
N HIS A 593 9.19 37.37 0.27
CA HIS A 593 10.13 38.48 0.08
C HIS A 593 9.39 39.81 -0.04
N VAL A 594 9.86 40.81 0.71
CA VAL A 594 9.25 42.16 0.75
C VAL A 594 9.86 43.05 -0.33
N SER A 595 11.16 42.97 -0.55
CA SER A 595 11.88 43.80 -1.52
C SER A 595 12.01 43.10 -2.87
N ARG A 596 12.17 43.91 -3.92
CA ARG A 596 12.51 43.44 -5.26
C ARG A 596 13.91 42.83 -5.29
N GLU A 597 14.84 43.40 -4.53
CA GLU A 597 16.23 42.96 -4.46
C GLU A 597 16.34 41.54 -3.93
N ASP A 598 15.56 41.19 -2.90
CA ASP A 598 15.59 39.84 -2.33
C ASP A 598 14.98 38.82 -3.31
N VAL A 599 13.89 39.19 -4.01
CA VAL A 599 13.30 38.33 -5.06
C VAL A 599 14.30 38.10 -6.18
N ARG A 600 15.01 39.14 -6.63
CA ARG A 600 16.02 39.04 -7.67
C ARG A 600 17.18 38.15 -7.22
N ALA A 601 17.64 38.30 -5.99
CA ALA A 601 18.70 37.46 -5.42
C ALA A 601 18.26 35.98 -5.33
N ALA A 602 17.02 35.72 -4.90
CA ALA A 602 16.48 34.37 -4.87
C ALA A 602 16.35 33.75 -6.27
N LEU A 603 15.89 34.51 -7.26
CA LEU A 603 15.83 34.04 -8.66
C LEU A 603 17.22 33.68 -9.20
N GLU A 604 18.25 34.48 -8.86
CA GLU A 604 19.64 34.23 -9.24
C GLU A 604 20.20 32.97 -8.56
N GLU A 605 19.94 32.79 -7.26
CA GLU A 605 20.36 31.60 -6.50
C GLU A 605 19.70 30.31 -7.00
N HIS A 606 18.45 30.40 -7.46
CA HIS A 606 17.67 29.29 -8.02
C HIS A 606 17.89 29.06 -9.53
N GLU A 607 18.78 29.84 -10.17
CA GLU A 607 19.05 29.78 -11.61
C GLU A 607 17.80 29.99 -12.50
N LEU A 608 16.88 30.86 -12.06
CA LEU A 608 15.62 31.14 -12.74
C LEU A 608 15.67 32.41 -13.60
N PRO A 609 15.01 32.41 -14.78
CA PRO A 609 15.01 33.57 -15.68
C PRO A 609 14.20 34.72 -15.07
N ALA A 610 14.90 35.77 -14.61
CA ALA A 610 14.27 36.91 -13.94
C ALA A 610 13.19 37.62 -14.78
N GLU A 611 13.32 37.61 -16.11
CA GLU A 611 12.33 38.15 -17.05
C GLU A 611 10.95 37.49 -16.92
N SER A 612 10.90 36.19 -16.61
CA SER A 612 9.64 35.45 -16.45
C SER A 612 8.87 35.85 -15.20
N TYR A 613 9.55 36.50 -14.25
CA TYR A 613 9.00 36.94 -12.96
C TYR A 613 9.09 38.46 -12.80
N ALA A 614 9.25 39.22 -13.89
CA ALA A 614 9.35 40.68 -13.86
C ALA A 614 8.13 41.30 -13.18
N TRP A 615 6.92 40.85 -13.54
CA TRP A 615 5.67 41.27 -12.91
C TRP A 615 5.66 41.01 -11.39
N TYR A 616 6.24 39.89 -10.95
CA TYR A 616 6.30 39.53 -9.53
C TYR A 616 7.29 40.44 -8.78
N MET A 617 8.38 40.85 -9.40
CA MET A 617 9.27 41.86 -8.83
C MET A 617 8.62 43.25 -8.78
N GLU A 618 7.94 43.66 -9.86
CA GLU A 618 7.31 44.99 -9.98
C GLU A 618 6.21 45.25 -8.93
N ILE A 619 5.45 44.23 -8.52
CA ILE A 619 4.44 44.41 -7.48
C ILE A 619 5.04 44.72 -6.10
N ARG A 620 6.34 44.44 -5.86
CA ARG A 620 7.03 44.82 -4.62
C ARG A 620 7.39 46.30 -4.61
N ASP A 621 7.80 46.84 -5.75
CA ASP A 621 8.10 48.28 -5.89
C ASP A 621 6.83 49.11 -5.71
N SER A 622 5.70 48.60 -6.20
CA SER A 622 4.42 49.29 -6.17
C SER A 622 3.68 49.15 -4.84
N ALA A 623 3.81 48.01 -4.16
CA ALA A 623 3.11 47.70 -2.91
C ALA A 623 3.91 46.70 -2.05
N ALA A 624 4.92 47.20 -1.34
CA ALA A 624 5.72 46.42 -0.41
C ALA A 624 4.92 46.11 0.86
N ILE A 625 4.56 44.84 1.05
CA ILE A 625 3.84 44.35 2.22
C ILE A 625 4.48 43.08 2.78
N LEU A 626 4.56 42.98 4.11
CA LEU A 626 4.96 41.75 4.78
C LEU A 626 3.81 40.75 4.71
N THR A 627 4.04 39.62 4.06
CA THR A 627 3.02 38.59 3.87
C THR A 627 3.55 37.21 4.20
N THR A 628 2.62 36.33 4.57
CA THR A 628 2.84 34.91 4.79
C THR A 628 1.82 34.14 3.98
N GLY A 629 2.27 33.09 3.28
CA GLY A 629 1.38 32.15 2.62
C GLY A 629 1.51 30.77 3.25
N TRP A 630 0.41 30.06 3.35
CA TRP A 630 0.40 28.67 3.75
C TRP A 630 -0.58 27.87 2.90
N SER A 631 -0.31 26.58 2.77
CA SER A 631 -1.19 25.68 2.05
C SER A 631 -1.31 24.33 2.74
N MET A 632 -2.41 23.65 2.47
CA MET A 632 -2.72 22.32 2.99
C MET A 632 -3.31 21.47 1.88
N ASP A 633 -2.69 20.31 1.67
CA ASP A 633 -3.22 19.27 0.79
C ASP A 633 -4.35 18.56 1.52
N MET A 634 -5.58 18.73 1.03
CA MET A 634 -6.77 18.27 1.74
C MET A 634 -6.79 16.74 1.88
N GLU A 635 -6.21 16.05 0.91
CA GLU A 635 -6.09 14.60 0.89
C GLU A 635 -5.09 14.07 1.91
N HIS A 636 -3.99 14.80 2.22
CA HIS A 636 -3.10 14.41 3.33
C HIS A 636 -3.81 14.51 4.68
N PHE A 637 -4.57 15.59 4.88
CA PHE A 637 -5.40 15.74 6.06
C PHE A 637 -6.45 14.62 6.18
N LEU A 638 -7.17 14.32 5.09
CA LEU A 638 -8.15 13.23 5.07
C LEU A 638 -7.50 11.86 5.25
N ALA A 639 -6.33 11.61 4.66
CA ALA A 639 -5.61 10.36 4.81
C ALA A 639 -5.24 10.10 6.28
N TRP A 640 -4.82 11.16 6.99
CA TRP A 640 -4.63 11.10 8.43
C TRP A 640 -5.94 10.83 9.19
N VAL A 641 -7.01 11.58 8.89
CA VAL A 641 -8.34 11.42 9.52
C VAL A 641 -8.86 9.98 9.38
N PHE A 642 -8.67 9.38 8.21
CA PHE A 642 -9.15 8.03 7.90
C PHE A 642 -8.16 6.92 8.21
N ARG A 643 -6.93 7.26 8.60
CA ARG A 643 -5.83 6.30 8.78
C ARG A 643 -5.58 5.45 7.53
N THR A 644 -5.89 5.97 6.35
CA THR A 644 -5.60 5.34 5.06
C THR A 644 -4.15 5.60 4.71
N ARG A 645 -3.41 4.56 4.30
CA ARG A 645 -2.02 4.64 3.85
C ARG A 645 -1.92 4.35 2.37
#